data_AF-A0A8C6J0R4-F1
#
_entry.id   AF-A0A8C6J0R4-F1
#
_cell.length_a   1.000
_cell.length_b   1.000
_cell.length_c   1.000
_cell.angle_alpha   90.00
_cell.angle_beta   90.00
_cell.angle_gamma   90.00
#
_symmetry.space_group_name_H-M   'P 1'
#
loop_
_entity.id
_entity.type
_entity.pdbx_description
1 polymer ?
#
loop_
_entity_poly.entity_id
_entity_poly.type
_entity_poly.pdbx_seq_one_letter_code
_entity_poly.pdbx_strand_id
1 'polypeptide(L)'
;MSLLCCAPELDQDCRGGLTTAEPRVRIPLPPSCPPRAERLQRREAAPALGLRQRRPAGGALPAPSKMAASGAVGGRGGPRRPVPVSVSVGRAVAAAALAALGWLQAVRSAGISPVDPVLQPYFPSPHGSQHSHRHIRDCQPLKYGNVTHEAWPSDNSTGGPVATTRTFVSYIPPEGEDRRAVYGHFTFVRNPLRTFSVLEPGGTGGCQEHRRATVEETARLGRCLVAQNGGYFDMGTGECFGNVVSNGKLVRNSGGLQNAQFGIRKDGTMVFGYLSEEDVLDQENPFVQLVSGVVWLLRGGEVYVSQSQLAECSDTQTTGTFDKFINVISARTAVGHDSQGQLVLVHVDGQTETRGVNLWEMAEFLKQQGLINAINLDGGGSATLVLNGTLASYPSEHCSFDSMWRCPRNISTIVCIHEPSCEPTDCNGHGTCVQGQCHCAGAFWRGPACDILDCGPSNCSLHGICTDSGCLCDTGWMGSNCSEACAPGFYGAACAQVCRCQNGGSCDPVHGACSCPAGYHGTSCEQECPVGWYGPNCQERCPCEHSCPCDQETGSCNITSSQLNKDGQCLASQSKGRSKEKFSLSEKTWITTTSVLALLLVISAMGNVGLFLKARSERHQEGGDYLYQPLRKMNGEASPTSSLAAWETEDAQDQNEALL
;
A
#
# COMPACT_ATOMS: atom_id res chain seq x y z
N MET A 1 59.86 36.75 7.78
CA MET A 1 60.45 36.71 6.43
C MET A 1 59.62 37.58 5.49
N SER A 2 60.28 38.31 4.61
CA SER A 2 59.73 38.99 3.41
C SER A 2 59.32 37.93 2.34
N LEU A 3 58.67 38.16 1.19
CA LEU A 3 58.23 39.27 0.32
C LEU A 3 56.95 38.78 -0.45
N LEU A 4 56.06 39.56 -1.10
CA LEU A 4 55.64 40.98 -1.01
C LEU A 4 54.43 41.23 -1.98
N CYS A 5 53.52 42.16 -1.63
CA CYS A 5 52.72 43.06 -2.52
C CYS A 5 51.81 42.50 -3.67
N CYS A 6 50.78 43.23 -4.15
CA CYS A 6 50.25 44.56 -3.77
C CYS A 6 48.71 44.66 -3.90
N ALA A 7 48.16 45.83 -3.52
CA ALA A 7 46.72 46.14 -3.37
C ALA A 7 46.33 47.46 -4.12
N PRO A 8 45.06 47.96 -4.07
CA PRO A 8 44.51 48.93 -5.04
C PRO A 8 44.31 50.39 -4.54
N GLU A 9 43.93 51.27 -5.48
CA GLU A 9 43.38 52.64 -5.30
C GLU A 9 42.13 52.77 -6.21
N LEU A 10 40.98 53.40 -5.86
CA LEU A 10 40.65 54.76 -5.37
C LEU A 10 40.69 55.87 -6.45
N ASP A 11 39.53 56.47 -6.79
CA ASP A 11 39.13 57.82 -6.29
C ASP A 11 37.64 58.13 -6.61
N GLN A 12 37.14 59.34 -6.27
CA GLN A 12 35.73 59.76 -6.30
C GLN A 12 35.40 60.91 -7.28
N ASP A 13 34.08 61.08 -7.50
CA ASP A 13 33.32 62.32 -7.73
C ASP A 13 33.76 63.36 -8.78
N CYS A 14 32.86 63.64 -9.75
CA CYS A 14 32.57 65.03 -10.13
C CYS A 14 31.25 65.19 -10.90
N ARG A 15 30.58 66.33 -10.70
CA ARG A 15 29.31 66.68 -11.35
C ARG A 15 29.52 67.43 -12.67
N GLY A 16 28.69 67.15 -13.66
CA GLY A 16 28.53 68.01 -14.84
C GLY A 16 27.47 67.49 -15.79
N GLY A 17 26.60 68.37 -16.30
CA GLY A 17 25.63 67.98 -17.32
C GLY A 17 24.98 69.19 -17.99
N LEU A 18 24.56 69.01 -19.24
CA LEU A 18 23.45 69.71 -19.90
C LEU A 18 23.16 69.03 -21.27
N THR A 19 21.88 68.87 -21.62
CA THR A 19 21.27 68.93 -22.98
C THR A 19 22.02 68.33 -24.20
N THR A 20 21.47 67.44 -25.04
CA THR A 20 20.20 67.57 -25.80
C THR A 20 19.69 66.23 -26.43
N ALA A 21 18.42 66.25 -26.87
CA ALA A 21 17.78 65.44 -27.94
C ALA A 21 17.38 63.95 -27.72
N GLU A 22 16.09 63.65 -28.00
CA GLU A 22 15.59 62.30 -28.32
C GLU A 22 16.12 61.82 -29.69
N PRO A 23 16.01 60.51 -30.01
CA PRO A 23 14.86 60.14 -30.85
C PRO A 23 14.08 58.91 -30.39
N ARG A 24 12.76 58.93 -30.61
CA ARG A 24 11.82 57.85 -30.26
C ARG A 24 12.00 56.63 -31.18
N VAL A 25 12.24 55.46 -30.61
CA VAL A 25 12.16 54.18 -31.32
C VAL A 25 10.73 53.62 -31.19
N ARG A 26 10.13 53.23 -32.31
CA ARG A 26 8.82 52.53 -32.33
C ARG A 26 9.03 51.03 -32.12
N ILE A 27 8.34 50.43 -31.16
CA ILE A 27 8.28 48.98 -30.99
C ILE A 27 7.28 48.42 -32.03
N PRO A 28 7.66 47.45 -32.88
CA PRO A 28 6.74 46.77 -33.79
C PRO A 28 5.91 45.70 -33.07
N LEU A 29 4.68 45.47 -33.56
CA LEU A 29 3.81 44.37 -33.14
C LEU A 29 4.35 43.00 -33.62
N PRO A 30 4.03 41.89 -32.92
CA PRO A 30 4.46 40.55 -33.33
C PRO A 30 3.79 40.10 -34.64
N PRO A 31 4.45 39.26 -35.46
CA PRO A 31 3.93 38.83 -36.75
C PRO A 31 2.84 37.75 -36.61
N SER A 32 1.74 37.92 -37.34
CA SER A 32 0.71 36.90 -37.52
C SER A 32 1.13 35.84 -38.54
N CYS A 33 1.05 34.56 -38.19
CA CYS A 33 1.33 33.44 -39.11
C CYS A 33 0.27 33.35 -40.24
N PRO A 34 0.66 33.23 -41.51
CA PRO A 34 -0.28 33.10 -42.63
C PRO A 34 -0.71 31.64 -42.88
N PRO A 35 -1.97 31.38 -43.27
CA PRO A 35 -2.41 30.04 -43.68
C PRO A 35 -1.79 29.66 -45.03
N ARG A 36 -1.31 28.41 -45.16
CA ARG A 36 -0.59 27.94 -46.35
C ARG A 36 -1.56 27.35 -47.39
N ALA A 37 -1.80 28.08 -48.48
CA ALA A 37 -2.62 27.62 -49.59
C ALA A 37 -1.96 26.48 -50.39
N GLU A 38 -2.77 25.55 -50.90
CA GLU A 38 -2.33 24.48 -51.80
C GLU A 38 -1.92 25.01 -53.18
N ARG A 39 -0.95 24.34 -53.81
CA ARG A 39 -0.84 24.31 -55.28
C ARG A 39 -0.11 23.06 -55.78
N LEU A 40 -0.78 22.30 -56.66
CA LEU A 40 -0.17 21.19 -57.39
C LEU A 40 0.88 21.72 -58.38
N GLN A 41 1.92 20.92 -58.67
CA GLN A 41 2.25 20.59 -60.06
C GLN A 41 3.12 19.33 -60.20
N ARG A 42 3.08 18.75 -61.42
CA ARG A 42 3.62 17.43 -61.77
C ARG A 42 5.15 17.44 -61.97
N ARG A 43 5.76 16.25 -61.86
CA ARG A 43 6.77 15.76 -62.82
C ARG A 43 6.47 14.29 -63.18
N GLU A 44 6.92 13.86 -64.36
CA GLU A 44 6.62 12.55 -64.96
C GLU A 44 7.91 11.77 -65.28
N ALA A 45 7.75 10.51 -65.74
CA ALA A 45 8.71 9.64 -66.46
C ALA A 45 9.67 8.68 -65.68
N ALA A 46 9.16 7.47 -65.38
CA ALA A 46 9.54 6.17 -65.99
C ALA A 46 11.00 5.61 -65.91
N PRO A 47 11.29 4.32 -66.27
CA PRO A 47 10.41 3.16 -66.60
C PRO A 47 10.74 1.78 -65.93
N ALA A 48 9.68 0.96 -65.76
CA ALA A 48 9.51 -0.50 -65.98
C ALA A 48 10.60 -1.58 -65.67
N LEU A 49 10.19 -2.59 -64.86
CA LEU A 49 10.41 -4.07 -64.96
C LEU A 49 9.78 -4.74 -63.70
N GLY A 50 9.15 -5.93 -63.66
CA GLY A 50 8.68 -6.90 -64.67
C GLY A 50 7.95 -8.12 -64.02
N LEU A 51 7.42 -9.05 -64.83
CA LEU A 51 6.95 -10.43 -64.50
C LEU A 51 5.60 -10.71 -63.75
N ARG A 52 4.56 -10.98 -64.56
CA ARG A 52 3.62 -12.14 -64.60
C ARG A 52 3.61 -13.16 -63.41
N GLN A 53 2.49 -13.78 -62.97
CA GLN A 53 1.59 -14.67 -63.75
C GLN A 53 0.18 -14.98 -63.13
N ARG A 54 -0.83 -15.15 -64.02
CA ARG A 54 -2.02 -16.09 -64.03
C ARG A 54 -2.93 -16.24 -62.76
N ARG A 55 -4.20 -15.79 -62.77
CA ARG A 55 -5.45 -16.40 -63.35
C ARG A 55 -5.87 -17.77 -62.76
N PRO A 56 -7.18 -18.13 -62.73
CA PRO A 56 -8.45 -17.39 -63.00
C PRO A 56 -9.38 -17.42 -61.73
N ALA A 57 -10.72 -17.35 -61.69
CA ALA A 57 -11.85 -17.19 -62.65
C ALA A 57 -13.10 -16.59 -61.93
N GLY A 58 -14.19 -16.28 -62.66
CA GLY A 58 -15.55 -16.04 -62.12
C GLY A 58 -16.25 -14.78 -62.66
N GLY A 59 -17.46 -14.92 -63.24
CA GLY A 59 -18.30 -13.81 -63.73
C GLY A 59 -19.79 -14.03 -63.40
N ALA A 60 -20.75 -13.18 -63.79
CA ALA A 60 -20.68 -11.95 -64.58
C ALA A 60 -21.92 -11.03 -64.37
N LEU A 61 -21.81 -9.75 -64.80
CA LEU A 61 -22.76 -8.84 -65.50
C LEU A 61 -24.29 -9.12 -65.56
N PRO A 62 -25.18 -8.10 -65.83
CA PRO A 62 -25.05 -6.64 -65.74
C PRO A 62 -26.30 -5.89 -65.15
N ALA A 63 -26.31 -4.55 -65.18
CA ALA A 63 -27.49 -3.67 -64.97
C ALA A 63 -28.28 -3.38 -66.28
N PRO A 64 -29.40 -2.62 -66.29
CA PRO A 64 -29.27 -1.15 -66.47
C PRO A 64 -30.40 -0.21 -65.91
N SER A 65 -30.03 1.08 -65.83
CA SER A 65 -30.72 2.39 -66.08
C SER A 65 -32.19 2.44 -66.61
N LYS A 66 -32.98 3.54 -66.52
CA LYS A 66 -32.73 4.97 -66.87
C LYS A 66 -33.86 5.95 -66.38
N MET A 67 -33.56 7.27 -66.29
CA MET A 67 -34.39 8.48 -66.66
C MET A 67 -35.82 8.69 -66.06
N ALA A 68 -36.49 9.86 -66.10
CA ALA A 68 -36.13 11.30 -66.07
C ALA A 68 -37.41 12.19 -65.85
N ALA A 69 -37.24 13.49 -65.60
CA ALA A 69 -38.22 14.61 -65.45
C ALA A 69 -39.68 14.44 -65.95
N SER A 70 -40.72 15.01 -65.30
CA SER A 70 -41.03 16.47 -65.32
C SER A 70 -42.16 16.90 -64.35
N GLY A 71 -42.41 18.21 -64.20
CA GLY A 71 -43.64 18.77 -63.57
C GLY A 71 -44.87 18.75 -64.49
N ALA A 72 -45.98 19.46 -64.24
CA ALA A 72 -46.32 20.46 -63.21
C ALA A 72 -47.88 20.62 -63.08
N VAL A 73 -48.36 21.59 -62.27
CA VAL A 73 -49.80 22.00 -62.12
C VAL A 73 -50.69 20.96 -61.40
N GLY A 74 -51.75 21.27 -60.63
CA GLY A 74 -52.28 22.55 -60.11
C GLY A 74 -53.82 22.63 -60.20
N GLY A 75 -54.56 22.42 -59.10
CA GLY A 75 -56.03 22.46 -59.10
C GLY A 75 -56.69 22.40 -57.71
N ARG A 76 -57.96 22.82 -57.59
CA ARG A 76 -58.73 22.90 -56.33
C ARG A 76 -59.97 21.99 -56.36
N GLY A 77 -60.42 21.48 -55.20
CA GLY A 77 -61.80 21.00 -55.02
C GLY A 77 -62.04 20.07 -53.82
N GLY A 78 -62.99 20.44 -52.95
CA GLY A 78 -63.73 19.49 -52.08
C GLY A 78 -65.14 19.24 -52.67
N PRO A 79 -66.17 18.83 -51.89
CA PRO A 79 -66.21 18.55 -50.44
C PRO A 79 -67.01 17.26 -50.06
N ARG A 80 -67.16 16.94 -48.75
CA ARG A 80 -68.45 16.65 -48.03
C ARG A 80 -68.28 16.13 -46.57
N ARG A 81 -69.39 16.17 -45.81
CA ARG A 81 -69.66 15.77 -44.40
C ARG A 81 -70.28 14.33 -44.36
N PRO A 82 -70.45 13.58 -43.22
CA PRO A 82 -71.02 14.03 -41.92
C PRO A 82 -70.53 13.33 -40.61
N VAL A 83 -71.14 13.71 -39.46
CA VAL A 83 -70.94 13.29 -38.05
C VAL A 83 -72.26 13.55 -37.28
N PRO A 84 -72.89 12.62 -36.49
CA PRO A 84 -72.75 12.57 -35.01
C PRO A 84 -73.12 11.21 -34.31
N VAL A 85 -73.37 11.23 -32.98
CA VAL A 85 -74.04 10.23 -32.07
C VAL A 85 -73.17 9.07 -31.51
N SER A 86 -73.20 8.66 -30.21
CA SER A 86 -73.56 9.35 -28.93
C SER A 86 -73.21 8.54 -27.64
N VAL A 87 -72.45 9.15 -26.71
CA VAL A 87 -72.60 9.10 -25.21
C VAL A 87 -72.28 7.83 -24.36
N SER A 88 -71.90 8.10 -23.10
CA SER A 88 -71.94 7.33 -21.81
C SER A 88 -70.82 6.35 -21.36
N VAL A 89 -69.72 6.91 -20.80
CA VAL A 89 -69.06 6.37 -19.56
C VAL A 89 -68.64 7.51 -18.61
N GLY A 90 -69.57 8.41 -18.28
CA GLY A 90 -69.31 9.60 -17.47
C GLY A 90 -69.31 9.37 -15.95
N ARG A 91 -68.35 8.60 -15.40
CA ARG A 91 -68.14 8.56 -13.93
C ARG A 91 -66.75 8.16 -13.41
N ALA A 92 -65.95 7.42 -14.17
CA ALA A 92 -64.60 7.03 -13.73
C ALA A 92 -63.56 8.18 -13.82
N VAL A 93 -63.71 9.07 -14.82
CA VAL A 93 -62.69 10.09 -15.17
C VAL A 93 -62.51 11.16 -14.08
N ALA A 94 -63.56 11.50 -13.33
CA ALA A 94 -63.50 12.55 -12.32
C ALA A 94 -62.58 12.22 -11.12
N ALA A 95 -62.54 10.94 -10.71
CA ALA A 95 -61.65 10.49 -9.63
C ALA A 95 -60.18 10.50 -10.08
N ALA A 96 -59.90 10.06 -11.31
CA ALA A 96 -58.56 10.08 -11.89
C ALA A 96 -58.02 11.52 -12.06
N ALA A 97 -58.87 12.47 -12.44
CA ALA A 97 -58.48 13.87 -12.62
C ALA A 97 -58.00 14.55 -11.32
N LEU A 98 -58.67 14.29 -10.19
CA LEU A 98 -58.27 14.85 -8.90
C LEU A 98 -56.99 14.20 -8.35
N ALA A 99 -56.80 12.89 -8.56
CA ALA A 99 -55.53 12.22 -8.25
C ALA A 99 -54.38 12.78 -9.10
N ALA A 100 -54.59 12.96 -10.41
CA ALA A 100 -53.60 13.52 -11.32
C ALA A 100 -53.20 14.96 -10.96
N LEU A 101 -54.14 15.80 -10.53
CA LEU A 101 -53.84 17.17 -10.09
C LEU A 101 -53.03 17.22 -8.78
N GLY A 102 -53.31 16.34 -7.82
CA GLY A 102 -52.49 16.19 -6.61
C GLY A 102 -51.06 15.77 -6.93
N TRP A 103 -50.89 14.77 -7.82
CA TRP A 103 -49.56 14.34 -8.27
C TRP A 103 -48.83 15.41 -9.10
N LEU A 104 -49.53 16.20 -9.91
CA LEU A 104 -48.92 17.31 -10.68
C LEU A 104 -48.47 18.50 -9.83
N GLN A 105 -48.95 18.64 -8.59
CA GLN A 105 -48.40 19.59 -7.62
C GLN A 105 -47.25 18.99 -6.80
N ALA A 106 -47.34 17.71 -6.40
CA ALA A 106 -46.24 17.01 -5.74
C ALA A 106 -44.98 16.89 -6.62
N VAL A 107 -45.14 16.51 -7.90
CA VAL A 107 -44.04 16.36 -8.87
C VAL A 107 -43.45 17.71 -9.31
N ARG A 108 -44.13 18.83 -9.03
CA ARG A 108 -43.59 20.21 -9.23
C ARG A 108 -42.96 20.82 -7.97
N SER A 109 -42.95 20.11 -6.86
CA SER A 109 -42.35 20.54 -5.59
C SER A 109 -41.37 19.53 -4.98
N ALA A 110 -41.18 18.36 -5.62
CA ALA A 110 -39.94 17.61 -5.52
C ALA A 110 -38.81 18.50 -6.08
N GLY A 111 -38.07 19.16 -5.19
CA GLY A 111 -37.02 20.11 -5.55
C GLY A 111 -35.94 19.43 -6.37
N ILE A 112 -35.70 19.93 -7.59
CA ILE A 112 -34.44 19.68 -8.29
C ILE A 112 -33.38 20.38 -7.44
N SER A 113 -32.61 19.62 -6.67
CA SER A 113 -31.43 20.15 -5.98
C SER A 113 -30.57 20.91 -6.99
N PRO A 114 -30.07 22.12 -6.66
CA PRO A 114 -29.23 22.87 -7.58
C PRO A 114 -28.01 22.02 -7.93
N VAL A 115 -27.91 21.60 -9.20
CA VAL A 115 -26.77 20.86 -9.70
C VAL A 115 -25.56 21.79 -9.59
N ASP A 116 -24.66 21.51 -8.65
CA ASP A 116 -23.55 22.42 -8.37
C ASP A 116 -22.70 22.65 -9.64
N PRO A 117 -22.31 23.89 -9.93
CA PRO A 117 -21.56 24.23 -11.14
C PRO A 117 -20.21 23.52 -11.22
N VAL A 118 -20.18 22.42 -11.99
CA VAL A 118 -18.99 21.58 -12.21
C VAL A 118 -17.92 22.39 -12.94
N LEU A 119 -16.74 22.46 -12.34
CA LEU A 119 -15.58 23.18 -12.87
C LEU A 119 -14.88 22.36 -13.97
N GLN A 120 -15.39 22.43 -15.20
CA GLN A 120 -14.83 21.69 -16.34
C GLN A 120 -13.93 22.59 -17.21
N PRO A 121 -12.67 22.23 -17.48
CA PRO A 121 -11.80 22.97 -18.41
C PRO A 121 -12.22 22.80 -19.87
N TYR A 122 -12.74 21.62 -20.22
CA TYR A 122 -13.11 21.25 -21.58
C TYR A 122 -14.59 20.84 -21.61
N PHE A 123 -15.43 21.66 -22.24
CA PHE A 123 -16.83 21.36 -22.49
C PHE A 123 -17.31 22.15 -23.71
N PRO A 124 -18.12 21.58 -24.62
CA PRO A 124 -18.53 20.16 -24.71
C PRO A 124 -17.46 19.28 -25.40
N SER A 125 -16.24 19.80 -25.59
CA SER A 125 -15.14 19.11 -26.27
C SER A 125 -14.46 18.04 -25.41
N PRO A 126 -13.77 17.04 -26.01
CA PRO A 126 -12.95 16.07 -25.29
C PRO A 126 -11.87 16.73 -24.41
N HIS A 127 -11.42 15.99 -23.40
CA HIS A 127 -10.40 16.46 -22.46
C HIS A 127 -9.01 16.57 -23.11
N GLY A 128 -8.33 17.69 -22.85
CA GLY A 128 -6.98 17.99 -23.32
C GLY A 128 -6.94 18.64 -24.71
N SER A 129 -5.77 19.19 -25.07
CA SER A 129 -5.55 19.73 -26.41
C SER A 129 -5.17 18.63 -27.40
N GLN A 130 -5.56 18.80 -28.67
CA GLN A 130 -5.16 17.88 -29.76
C GLN A 130 -3.82 18.28 -30.41
N HIS A 131 -3.10 19.23 -29.80
CA HIS A 131 -1.80 19.67 -30.28
C HIS A 131 -0.73 18.64 -29.90
N SER A 132 0.08 18.20 -30.87
CA SER A 132 1.23 17.32 -30.59
C SER A 132 2.24 18.02 -29.67
N HIS A 133 2.98 17.27 -28.85
CA HIS A 133 4.09 17.77 -28.02
C HIS A 133 5.06 18.72 -28.76
N ARG A 134 5.36 18.40 -30.04
CA ARG A 134 6.15 19.26 -30.93
C ARG A 134 5.60 20.68 -31.05
N HIS A 135 4.29 20.85 -31.15
CA HIS A 135 3.65 22.17 -31.22
C HIS A 135 3.86 22.96 -29.92
N ILE A 136 3.73 22.30 -28.76
CA ILE A 136 3.97 22.93 -27.45
C ILE A 136 5.41 23.46 -27.36
N ARG A 137 6.38 22.64 -27.78
CA ARG A 137 7.80 23.00 -27.86
C ARG A 137 8.09 24.12 -28.87
N ASP A 138 7.42 24.11 -30.02
CA ASP A 138 7.66 25.09 -31.08
C ASP A 138 6.91 26.42 -30.83
N CYS A 139 5.96 26.46 -29.89
CA CYS A 139 5.19 27.64 -29.50
C CYS A 139 5.50 28.20 -28.10
N GLN A 140 6.25 27.51 -27.24
CA GLN A 140 6.67 28.04 -25.93
C GLN A 140 7.66 29.22 -26.04
N PRO A 141 7.79 30.07 -25.00
CA PRO A 141 8.74 31.18 -25.04
C PRO A 141 10.20 30.73 -25.22
N LEU A 142 10.93 31.39 -26.13
CA LEU A 142 12.30 31.04 -26.52
C LEU A 142 13.30 30.90 -25.35
N LYS A 143 13.03 31.53 -24.18
CA LYS A 143 13.87 31.39 -22.97
C LYS A 143 13.95 29.95 -22.42
N TYR A 144 13.04 29.07 -22.80
CA TYR A 144 13.03 27.65 -22.41
C TYR A 144 13.62 26.71 -23.49
N GLY A 145 14.01 27.26 -24.65
CA GLY A 145 14.56 26.49 -25.77
C GLY A 145 13.65 25.32 -26.18
N ASN A 146 14.23 24.13 -26.24
CA ASN A 146 13.55 22.90 -26.68
C ASN A 146 12.95 22.05 -25.55
N VAL A 147 13.07 22.47 -24.28
CA VAL A 147 12.64 21.66 -23.13
C VAL A 147 11.28 22.14 -22.64
N THR A 148 10.30 21.24 -22.58
CA THR A 148 8.88 21.56 -22.28
C THR A 148 8.46 21.22 -20.85
N HIS A 149 9.40 20.77 -20.02
CA HIS A 149 9.25 20.45 -18.62
C HIS A 149 10.42 21.04 -17.82
N GLU A 150 10.27 21.16 -16.50
CA GLU A 150 11.37 21.41 -15.56
C GLU A 150 11.62 20.13 -14.74
N ALA A 151 12.88 19.91 -14.35
CA ALA A 151 13.31 18.78 -13.55
C ALA A 151 14.04 19.28 -12.29
N TRP A 152 13.76 18.68 -11.13
CA TRP A 152 14.33 19.10 -9.84
C TRP A 152 14.57 17.88 -8.93
N PRO A 153 15.73 17.76 -8.26
CA PRO A 153 15.96 16.66 -7.31
C PRO A 153 15.03 16.83 -6.10
N SER A 154 14.38 15.75 -5.65
CA SER A 154 13.59 15.78 -4.41
C SER A 154 14.48 15.86 -3.16
N ASP A 155 13.93 16.50 -2.12
CA ASP A 155 14.43 16.39 -0.74
C ASP A 155 14.48 14.90 -0.35
N ASN A 156 15.64 14.43 0.12
CA ASN A 156 15.84 13.06 0.59
C ASN A 156 15.90 12.94 2.13
N SER A 157 15.57 14.01 2.86
CA SER A 157 15.66 14.05 4.31
C SER A 157 14.73 13.06 5.01
N THR A 158 15.29 12.27 5.93
CA THR A 158 14.57 11.29 6.76
C THR A 158 14.28 11.81 8.18
N GLY A 159 14.88 12.95 8.57
CA GLY A 159 14.70 13.54 9.89
C GLY A 159 13.42 14.36 10.02
N GLY A 160 12.63 14.09 11.06
CA GLY A 160 11.39 14.80 11.37
C GLY A 160 10.13 14.12 10.82
N PRO A 161 8.97 14.78 10.86
CA PRO A 161 7.72 14.22 10.35
C PRO A 161 7.70 14.21 8.82
N VAL A 162 7.21 13.11 8.25
CA VAL A 162 7.06 12.89 6.79
C VAL A 162 6.32 14.04 6.10
N ALA A 163 5.24 14.52 6.72
CA ALA A 163 4.43 15.62 6.24
C ALA A 163 4.32 16.71 7.32
N THR A 164 4.13 17.96 6.90
CA THR A 164 3.78 19.07 7.78
C THR A 164 2.72 19.93 7.10
N THR A 165 1.47 19.78 7.53
CA THR A 165 0.33 20.56 7.04
C THR A 165 0.20 21.86 7.84
N ARG A 166 0.02 22.99 7.12
CA ARG A 166 -0.25 24.32 7.66
C ARG A 166 -1.57 24.82 7.08
N THR A 167 -2.58 24.99 7.93
CA THR A 167 -3.83 25.70 7.58
C THR A 167 -3.55 27.19 7.44
N PHE A 168 -4.22 27.86 6.50
CA PHE A 168 -4.19 29.30 6.36
C PHE A 168 -5.59 29.89 6.14
N VAL A 169 -5.74 31.16 6.54
CA VAL A 169 -6.86 32.02 6.14
C VAL A 169 -6.25 33.32 5.64
N SER A 170 -6.30 33.54 4.33
CA SER A 170 -5.61 34.64 3.65
C SER A 170 -6.60 35.55 2.94
N TYR A 171 -6.31 36.84 2.86
CA TYR A 171 -7.03 37.77 1.98
C TYR A 171 -6.43 37.72 0.57
N ILE A 172 -7.27 37.47 -0.43
CA ILE A 172 -6.89 37.42 -1.85
C ILE A 172 -7.84 38.30 -2.66
N PRO A 173 -7.34 39.35 -3.37
CA PRO A 173 -6.00 39.95 -3.20
C PRO A 173 -5.74 40.42 -1.75
N PRO A 174 -4.48 40.63 -1.33
CA PRO A 174 -4.16 41.01 0.05
C PRO A 174 -4.65 42.43 0.42
N GLU A 175 -4.68 43.32 -0.57
CA GLU A 175 -5.10 44.71 -0.46
C GLU A 175 -6.22 45.03 -1.47
N GLY A 176 -6.96 46.12 -1.22
CA GLY A 176 -8.14 46.53 -2.01
C GLY A 176 -9.47 46.16 -1.35
N GLU A 177 -10.57 46.71 -1.89
CA GLU A 177 -11.92 46.51 -1.36
C GLU A 177 -12.50 45.12 -1.73
N ASP A 178 -12.17 44.61 -2.93
CA ASP A 178 -12.61 43.30 -3.45
C ASP A 178 -11.91 42.08 -2.80
N ARG A 179 -11.17 42.28 -1.71
CA ARG A 179 -10.40 41.23 -1.03
C ARG A 179 -11.30 40.18 -0.38
N ARG A 180 -11.06 38.91 -0.68
CA ARG A 180 -11.86 37.77 -0.19
C ARG A 180 -11.06 36.94 0.79
N ALA A 181 -11.67 36.53 1.90
CA ALA A 181 -11.07 35.57 2.81
C ALA A 181 -11.12 34.16 2.20
N VAL A 182 -9.95 33.57 1.98
CA VAL A 182 -9.73 32.26 1.36
C VAL A 182 -9.13 31.33 2.40
N TYR A 183 -9.72 30.14 2.53
CA TYR A 183 -9.34 29.10 3.48
C TYR A 183 -8.60 28.00 2.71
N GLY A 184 -7.56 27.43 3.31
CA GLY A 184 -6.81 26.38 2.65
C GLY A 184 -5.68 25.79 3.48
N HIS A 185 -4.91 24.93 2.84
CA HIS A 185 -3.83 24.17 3.45
C HIS A 185 -2.63 24.05 2.51
N PHE A 186 -1.42 24.23 3.06
CA PHE A 186 -0.17 23.78 2.44
C PHE A 186 0.33 22.55 3.19
N THR A 187 0.65 21.46 2.50
CA THR A 187 1.34 20.31 3.10
C THR A 187 2.71 20.15 2.48
N PHE A 188 3.74 20.38 3.30
CA PHE A 188 5.15 20.20 2.94
C PHE A 188 5.55 18.75 3.21
N VAL A 189 6.23 18.10 2.28
CA VAL A 189 6.49 16.65 2.28
C VAL A 189 7.99 16.39 2.11
N ARG A 190 8.55 15.59 3.02
CA ARG A 190 9.95 15.11 2.99
C ARG A 190 10.04 13.77 2.26
N ASN A 191 11.17 13.51 1.60
CA ASN A 191 11.47 12.25 0.93
C ASN A 191 10.32 11.75 0.02
N PRO A 192 9.76 12.58 -0.89
CA PRO A 192 8.57 12.23 -1.67
C PRO A 192 8.81 11.01 -2.58
N LEU A 193 10.05 10.68 -2.96
CA LEU A 193 10.40 9.41 -3.62
C LEU A 193 9.94 8.18 -2.81
N ARG A 194 9.88 8.26 -1.48
CA ARG A 194 9.48 7.16 -0.58
C ARG A 194 8.13 7.39 0.11
N THR A 195 7.61 8.61 0.14
CA THR A 195 6.44 9.02 0.94
C THR A 195 5.25 9.51 0.12
N PHE A 196 5.41 9.82 -1.17
CA PHE A 196 4.33 10.25 -2.07
C PHE A 196 3.93 9.13 -3.03
N SER A 197 2.62 8.90 -3.14
CA SER A 197 2.02 7.97 -4.12
C SER A 197 0.83 8.58 -4.85
N VAL A 198 0.71 8.30 -6.16
CA VAL A 198 -0.54 8.48 -6.91
C VAL A 198 -1.31 7.16 -6.81
N LEU A 199 -2.57 7.19 -6.37
CA LEU A 199 -3.38 5.98 -6.16
C LEU A 199 -4.64 5.96 -7.04
N GLU A 200 -5.00 4.77 -7.52
CA GLU A 200 -6.23 4.49 -8.28
C GLU A 200 -7.48 4.56 -7.37
N PRO A 201 -8.66 4.98 -7.88
CA PRO A 201 -9.90 5.12 -7.10
C PRO A 201 -10.33 3.81 -6.44
N GLY A 202 -10.37 3.77 -5.11
CA GLY A 202 -10.71 2.55 -4.36
C GLY A 202 -9.67 1.43 -4.49
N GLY A 203 -8.43 1.74 -4.87
CA GLY A 203 -7.32 0.79 -4.98
C GLY A 203 -7.00 0.35 -6.42
N THR A 204 -5.92 -0.42 -6.55
CA THR A 204 -5.33 -0.87 -7.82
C THR A 204 -6.35 -1.52 -8.75
N GLY A 205 -6.37 -1.12 -10.02
CA GLY A 205 -7.37 -1.51 -11.02
C GLY A 205 -8.57 -0.56 -11.11
N GLY A 206 -8.77 0.34 -10.13
CA GLY A 206 -9.89 1.28 -10.10
C GLY A 206 -10.04 2.13 -11.37
N CYS A 207 -8.94 2.53 -12.02
CA CYS A 207 -9.03 3.26 -13.29
C CYS A 207 -9.47 2.40 -14.48
N GLN A 208 -9.16 1.09 -14.45
CA GLN A 208 -9.54 0.15 -15.51
C GLN A 208 -11.02 -0.28 -15.40
N GLU A 209 -11.59 -0.19 -14.20
CA GLU A 209 -13.02 -0.40 -13.93
C GLU A 209 -13.87 0.88 -14.10
N HIS A 210 -13.25 2.03 -14.42
CA HIS A 210 -13.88 3.36 -14.37
C HIS A 210 -14.52 3.68 -12.99
N ARG A 211 -13.93 3.17 -11.92
CA ARG A 211 -14.44 3.30 -10.55
C ARG A 211 -14.30 4.74 -10.06
N ARG A 212 -15.25 5.21 -9.25
CA ARG A 212 -15.18 6.50 -8.55
C ARG A 212 -15.40 6.32 -7.05
N ALA A 213 -14.44 6.74 -6.24
CA ALA A 213 -14.39 6.53 -4.80
C ALA A 213 -14.19 7.87 -4.07
N THR A 214 -14.46 7.95 -2.76
CA THR A 214 -14.09 9.16 -2.00
C THR A 214 -12.57 9.21 -1.75
N VAL A 215 -12.04 10.40 -1.47
CA VAL A 215 -10.64 10.53 -1.02
C VAL A 215 -10.44 9.78 0.30
N GLU A 216 -11.38 9.84 1.25
CA GLU A 216 -11.28 9.16 2.54
C GLU A 216 -11.23 7.62 2.42
N GLU A 217 -12.07 7.06 1.56
CA GLU A 217 -12.09 5.62 1.24
C GLU A 217 -10.76 5.15 0.64
N THR A 218 -10.29 5.84 -0.41
CA THR A 218 -9.04 5.49 -1.08
C THR A 218 -7.82 5.74 -0.18
N ALA A 219 -7.85 6.79 0.65
CA ALA A 219 -6.79 7.11 1.59
C ALA A 219 -6.65 6.09 2.72
N ARG A 220 -7.75 5.48 3.20
CA ARG A 220 -7.70 4.38 4.17
C ARG A 220 -7.04 3.14 3.59
N LEU A 221 -7.35 2.79 2.34
CA LEU A 221 -6.71 1.67 1.63
C LEU A 221 -5.21 1.95 1.42
N GLY A 222 -4.84 3.19 1.07
CA GLY A 222 -3.46 3.63 0.90
C GLY A 222 -2.68 3.94 2.19
N ARG A 223 -3.31 3.84 3.37
CA ARG A 223 -2.73 4.23 4.68
C ARG A 223 -2.16 5.66 4.70
N CYS A 224 -2.83 6.60 4.03
CA CYS A 224 -2.33 7.98 3.88
C CYS A 224 -2.46 8.78 5.18
N LEU A 225 -1.36 9.42 5.60
CA LEU A 225 -1.31 10.46 6.64
C LEU A 225 -1.99 11.74 6.14
N VAL A 226 -1.76 12.09 4.88
CA VAL A 226 -2.41 13.20 4.16
C VAL A 226 -2.82 12.71 2.79
N ALA A 227 -4.03 13.04 2.33
CA ALA A 227 -4.44 12.79 0.96
C ALA A 227 -5.28 13.96 0.41
N GLN A 228 -5.14 14.24 -0.88
CA GLN A 228 -6.06 15.11 -1.62
C GLN A 228 -6.44 14.45 -2.96
N ASN A 229 -7.48 14.95 -3.61
CA ASN A 229 -7.85 14.49 -4.95
C ASN A 229 -6.69 14.74 -5.96
N GLY A 230 -6.60 13.86 -6.95
CA GLY A 230 -5.54 13.88 -7.96
C GLY A 230 -5.99 14.49 -9.29
N GLY A 231 -5.74 13.74 -10.37
CA GLY A 231 -6.03 14.15 -11.74
C GLY A 231 -7.52 14.11 -12.11
N TYR A 232 -7.81 14.72 -13.24
CA TYR A 232 -9.15 14.84 -13.81
C TYR A 232 -9.74 13.49 -14.28
N PHE A 233 -11.06 13.44 -14.45
CA PHE A 233 -11.81 12.27 -14.89
C PHE A 233 -13.15 12.64 -15.52
N ASP A 234 -13.78 11.70 -16.20
CA ASP A 234 -15.12 11.86 -16.76
C ASP A 234 -16.20 11.72 -15.68
N MET A 235 -16.99 12.78 -15.47
CA MET A 235 -18.06 12.81 -14.47
C MET A 235 -19.26 11.90 -14.80
N GLY A 236 -19.41 11.47 -16.05
CA GLY A 236 -20.48 10.60 -16.53
C GLY A 236 -20.07 9.13 -16.66
N THR A 237 -18.85 8.83 -17.13
CA THR A 237 -18.37 7.45 -17.32
C THR A 237 -17.50 6.93 -16.18
N GLY A 238 -16.81 7.82 -15.45
CA GLY A 238 -15.80 7.46 -14.45
C GLY A 238 -14.39 7.21 -14.99
N GLU A 239 -14.16 7.39 -16.29
CA GLU A 239 -12.83 7.20 -16.88
C GLU A 239 -11.80 8.20 -16.32
N CYS A 240 -10.64 7.71 -15.84
CA CYS A 240 -9.50 8.54 -15.46
C CYS A 240 -8.93 9.27 -16.68
N PHE A 241 -8.51 10.54 -16.56
CA PHE A 241 -7.88 11.28 -17.67
C PHE A 241 -6.35 11.43 -17.53
N GLY A 242 -5.72 11.84 -18.64
CA GLY A 242 -4.28 12.08 -18.71
C GLY A 242 -3.41 10.82 -18.59
N ASN A 243 -2.15 11.04 -18.21
CA ASN A 243 -1.19 10.01 -17.83
C ASN A 243 -1.31 9.70 -16.33
N VAL A 244 -1.28 8.41 -15.99
CA VAL A 244 -1.31 7.93 -14.60
C VAL A 244 -0.28 6.81 -14.44
N VAL A 245 0.69 7.02 -13.53
CA VAL A 245 1.61 5.99 -13.03
C VAL A 245 1.45 5.94 -11.51
N SER A 246 1.21 4.74 -10.99
CA SER A 246 0.98 4.45 -9.58
C SER A 246 2.01 3.41 -9.13
N ASN A 247 2.94 3.78 -8.24
CA ASN A 247 3.94 2.86 -7.67
C ASN A 247 4.74 2.09 -8.73
N GLY A 248 5.20 2.77 -9.79
CA GLY A 248 5.94 2.21 -10.92
C GLY A 248 5.10 1.46 -11.95
N LYS A 249 3.81 1.22 -11.69
CA LYS A 249 2.86 0.65 -12.66
C LYS A 249 2.26 1.78 -13.51
N LEU A 250 2.49 1.74 -14.82
CA LEU A 250 1.72 2.54 -15.79
C LEU A 250 0.26 2.07 -15.77
N VAL A 251 -0.64 2.94 -15.28
CA VAL A 251 -2.08 2.68 -15.18
C VAL A 251 -2.79 3.16 -16.43
N ARG A 252 -2.45 4.36 -16.92
CA ARG A 252 -3.00 4.97 -18.13
C ARG A 252 -1.93 5.77 -18.86
N ASN A 253 -1.82 5.53 -20.17
CA ASN A 253 -1.10 6.38 -21.11
C ASN A 253 -2.14 7.25 -21.83
N SER A 254 -1.85 8.54 -22.01
CA SER A 254 -2.72 9.51 -22.66
C SER A 254 -2.64 9.51 -24.19
N GLY A 255 -1.68 8.80 -24.79
CA GLY A 255 -1.37 8.87 -26.22
C GLY A 255 -0.75 10.22 -26.63
N GLY A 256 -0.02 10.84 -25.70
CA GLY A 256 0.65 12.12 -25.93
C GLY A 256 -0.25 13.36 -25.83
N LEU A 257 -1.44 13.28 -25.21
CA LEU A 257 -2.27 14.46 -24.91
C LEU A 257 -1.48 15.47 -24.07
N GLN A 258 -1.55 16.75 -24.47
CA GLN A 258 -0.72 17.81 -23.91
C GLN A 258 -1.49 18.60 -22.84
N ASN A 259 -1.35 18.13 -21.61
CA ASN A 259 -1.73 18.82 -20.37
C ASN A 259 -0.56 18.88 -19.40
N ALA A 260 -0.66 19.75 -18.40
CA ALA A 260 0.35 19.89 -17.36
C ALA A 260 0.45 18.63 -16.47
N GLN A 261 1.65 18.09 -16.31
CA GLN A 261 1.89 16.83 -15.59
C GLN A 261 2.86 17.06 -14.42
N PHE A 262 2.70 16.26 -13.37
CA PHE A 262 3.66 16.12 -12.28
C PHE A 262 3.98 14.65 -12.08
N GLY A 263 5.26 14.31 -11.99
CA GLY A 263 5.71 12.97 -11.65
C GLY A 263 7.04 12.95 -10.92
N ILE A 264 7.37 11.79 -10.37
CA ILE A 264 8.66 11.47 -9.74
C ILE A 264 9.27 10.29 -10.50
N ARG A 265 10.51 10.46 -10.95
CA ARG A 265 11.32 9.41 -11.60
C ARG A 265 12.03 8.54 -10.56
N LYS A 266 12.50 7.36 -10.98
CA LYS A 266 13.08 6.31 -10.12
C LYS A 266 14.31 6.76 -9.32
N ASP A 267 15.06 7.73 -9.83
CA ASP A 267 16.19 8.39 -9.15
C ASP A 267 15.80 9.42 -8.08
N GLY A 268 14.51 9.78 -7.98
CA GLY A 268 14.02 10.87 -7.13
C GLY A 268 13.93 12.23 -7.82
N THR A 269 14.16 12.32 -9.13
CA THR A 269 13.93 13.55 -9.88
C THR A 269 12.42 13.82 -10.03
N MET A 270 11.96 14.93 -9.47
CA MET A 270 10.63 15.48 -9.70
C MET A 270 10.59 16.16 -11.07
N VAL A 271 9.51 15.98 -11.82
CA VAL A 271 9.32 16.55 -13.16
C VAL A 271 7.97 17.25 -13.23
N PHE A 272 7.96 18.50 -13.73
CA PHE A 272 6.77 19.34 -13.88
C PHE A 272 6.67 19.88 -15.31
N GLY A 273 5.49 19.84 -15.93
CA GLY A 273 5.22 20.48 -17.21
C GLY A 273 4.67 19.53 -18.29
N TYR A 274 5.07 19.73 -19.55
CA TYR A 274 4.54 18.98 -20.69
C TYR A 274 5.51 17.88 -21.13
N LEU A 275 5.00 16.65 -21.20
CA LEU A 275 5.75 15.46 -21.58
C LEU A 275 5.23 14.88 -22.90
N SER A 276 6.13 14.35 -23.72
CA SER A 276 5.78 13.50 -24.85
C SER A 276 5.42 12.08 -24.37
N GLU A 277 4.87 11.26 -25.26
CA GLU A 277 4.68 9.83 -24.98
C GLU A 277 6.03 9.10 -24.80
N GLU A 278 7.09 9.53 -25.50
CA GLU A 278 8.45 9.00 -25.36
C GLU A 278 9.05 9.32 -23.98
N ASP A 279 8.83 10.53 -23.45
CA ASP A 279 9.26 10.92 -22.09
C ASP A 279 8.61 10.06 -20.98
N VAL A 280 7.36 9.64 -21.19
CA VAL A 280 6.54 8.89 -20.22
C VAL A 280 6.82 7.38 -20.28
N LEU A 281 7.19 6.86 -21.45
CA LEU A 281 7.52 5.45 -21.67
C LEU A 281 9.03 5.13 -21.54
N ASP A 282 9.83 6.10 -21.07
CA ASP A 282 11.25 5.92 -20.76
C ASP A 282 11.49 4.75 -19.78
N GLN A 283 12.51 3.95 -20.08
CA GLN A 283 12.90 2.76 -19.33
C GLN A 283 14.26 2.90 -18.61
N GLU A 284 15.04 3.96 -18.91
CA GLU A 284 16.33 4.21 -18.26
C GLU A 284 16.11 4.79 -16.85
N ASN A 285 15.30 5.84 -16.74
CA ASN A 285 14.89 6.43 -15.46
C ASN A 285 13.36 6.57 -15.36
N PRO A 286 12.60 5.46 -15.34
CA PRO A 286 11.14 5.47 -15.47
C PRO A 286 10.46 6.26 -14.35
N PHE A 287 9.28 6.79 -14.64
CA PHE A 287 8.39 7.35 -13.62
C PHE A 287 7.97 6.26 -12.62
N VAL A 288 8.12 6.56 -11.32
CA VAL A 288 7.53 5.76 -10.23
C VAL A 288 6.17 6.31 -9.80
N GLN A 289 5.93 7.61 -10.01
CA GLN A 289 4.63 8.26 -9.79
C GLN A 289 4.41 9.28 -10.92
N LEU A 290 3.19 9.39 -11.46
CA LEU A 290 2.83 10.38 -12.48
C LEU A 290 1.33 10.67 -12.42
N VAL A 291 0.95 11.95 -12.45
CA VAL A 291 -0.44 12.43 -12.52
C VAL A 291 -0.53 13.63 -13.46
N SER A 292 -1.61 13.72 -14.23
CA SER A 292 -1.92 14.88 -15.06
C SER A 292 -2.95 15.80 -14.41
N GLY A 293 -2.64 17.09 -14.37
CA GLY A 293 -3.55 18.18 -14.06
C GLY A 293 -3.99 18.90 -15.33
N VAL A 294 -4.39 20.16 -15.19
CA VAL A 294 -4.68 21.09 -16.30
C VAL A 294 -4.24 22.49 -15.85
N VAL A 295 -3.48 23.19 -16.70
CA VAL A 295 -2.73 24.43 -16.40
C VAL A 295 -1.50 24.22 -15.51
N TRP A 296 -0.35 24.63 -16.04
CA TRP A 296 0.91 24.78 -15.33
C TRP A 296 0.95 26.20 -14.73
N LEU A 297 0.86 26.30 -13.39
CA LEU A 297 0.70 27.58 -12.68
C LEU A 297 2.01 28.37 -12.62
N LEU A 298 3.10 27.69 -12.24
CA LEU A 298 4.42 28.27 -12.04
C LEU A 298 5.49 27.46 -12.78
N ARG A 299 6.35 28.16 -13.54
CA ARG A 299 7.53 27.61 -14.18
C ARG A 299 8.77 28.42 -13.80
N GLY A 300 9.71 27.81 -13.08
CA GLY A 300 10.97 28.45 -12.66
C GLY A 300 10.78 29.69 -11.77
N GLY A 301 9.78 29.67 -10.89
CA GLY A 301 9.40 30.77 -10.00
C GLY A 301 8.51 31.84 -10.64
N GLU A 302 8.12 31.68 -11.92
CA GLU A 302 7.32 32.66 -12.66
C GLU A 302 5.96 32.13 -13.09
N VAL A 303 4.94 33.01 -13.10
CA VAL A 303 3.57 32.67 -13.49
C VAL A 303 3.51 32.26 -14.96
N TYR A 304 2.91 31.11 -15.23
CA TYR A 304 2.95 30.45 -16.54
C TYR A 304 1.56 30.20 -17.18
N VAL A 305 0.50 30.69 -16.53
CA VAL A 305 -0.92 30.47 -16.91
C VAL A 305 -1.24 30.91 -18.35
N SER A 306 -0.67 32.02 -18.84
CA SER A 306 -0.88 32.47 -20.24
C SER A 306 -0.23 31.55 -21.27
N GLN A 307 0.91 30.92 -20.93
CA GLN A 307 1.56 29.96 -21.82
C GLN A 307 0.85 28.60 -21.77
N SER A 308 0.35 28.18 -20.60
CA SER A 308 -0.55 27.03 -20.51
C SER A 308 -1.85 27.21 -21.28
N GLN A 309 -2.41 28.42 -21.33
CA GLN A 309 -3.58 28.68 -22.18
C GLN A 309 -3.30 28.42 -23.67
N LEU A 310 -2.10 28.74 -24.16
CA LEU A 310 -1.69 28.46 -25.55
C LEU A 310 -1.30 26.99 -25.79
N ALA A 311 -0.89 26.26 -24.76
CA ALA A 311 -0.50 24.85 -24.86
C ALA A 311 -1.69 23.87 -24.71
N GLU A 312 -2.62 24.20 -23.81
CA GLU A 312 -3.66 23.29 -23.33
C GLU A 312 -5.07 23.62 -23.84
N CYS A 313 -5.27 24.79 -24.48
CA CYS A 313 -6.44 25.04 -25.31
C CYS A 313 -6.26 24.40 -26.70
N SER A 314 -7.36 24.21 -27.44
CA SER A 314 -7.35 23.75 -28.84
C SER A 314 -7.88 24.84 -29.75
N ASP A 315 -7.26 25.06 -30.91
CA ASP A 315 -7.73 26.00 -31.97
C ASP A 315 -9.20 25.79 -32.38
N THR A 316 -9.73 24.58 -32.17
CA THR A 316 -11.10 24.18 -32.51
C THR A 316 -12.14 24.44 -31.41
N GLN A 317 -11.72 24.84 -30.21
CA GLN A 317 -12.61 25.17 -29.10
C GLN A 317 -12.98 26.66 -29.10
N THR A 318 -14.20 26.99 -28.67
CA THR A 318 -14.53 28.38 -28.33
C THR A 318 -13.78 28.75 -27.05
N THR A 319 -12.76 29.61 -27.15
CA THR A 319 -11.81 29.90 -26.05
C THR A 319 -12.50 30.21 -24.73
N GLY A 320 -13.67 30.86 -24.79
CA GLY A 320 -14.52 31.24 -23.66
C GLY A 320 -14.79 30.17 -22.60
N THR A 321 -14.71 28.86 -22.90
CA THR A 321 -14.87 27.81 -21.89
C THR A 321 -13.59 27.57 -21.08
N PHE A 322 -12.43 27.49 -21.75
CA PHE A 322 -11.13 27.42 -21.07
C PHE A 322 -10.76 28.76 -20.39
N ASP A 323 -11.07 29.89 -21.03
CA ASP A 323 -11.02 31.24 -20.43
C ASP A 323 -11.85 31.30 -19.14
N LYS A 324 -13.09 30.78 -19.15
CA LYS A 324 -13.90 30.71 -17.94
C LYS A 324 -13.24 29.82 -16.87
N PHE A 325 -12.73 28.64 -17.24
CA PHE A 325 -12.06 27.75 -16.30
C PHE A 325 -10.82 28.38 -15.63
N ILE A 326 -10.03 29.18 -16.37
CA ILE A 326 -8.90 29.93 -15.81
C ILE A 326 -9.38 31.02 -14.84
N ASN A 327 -10.31 31.86 -15.30
CA ASN A 327 -10.63 33.14 -14.65
C ASN A 327 -11.73 33.04 -13.56
N VAL A 328 -12.51 31.95 -13.52
CA VAL A 328 -13.55 31.77 -12.49
C VAL A 328 -12.95 31.42 -11.12
N ILE A 329 -13.44 32.07 -10.06
CA ILE A 329 -13.13 31.64 -8.69
C ILE A 329 -13.81 30.31 -8.38
N SER A 330 -13.10 29.39 -7.74
CA SER A 330 -13.65 28.13 -7.22
C SER A 330 -12.72 27.54 -6.15
N ALA A 331 -13.08 26.38 -5.62
CA ALA A 331 -12.12 25.53 -4.90
C ALA A 331 -11.06 25.01 -5.90
N ARG A 332 -9.80 24.92 -5.47
CA ARG A 332 -8.67 24.51 -6.32
C ARG A 332 -7.74 23.58 -5.53
N THR A 333 -7.08 22.66 -6.23
CA THR A 333 -5.94 21.93 -5.68
C THR A 333 -4.74 22.03 -6.60
N ALA A 334 -3.54 21.93 -6.04
CA ALA A 334 -2.30 21.99 -6.77
C ALA A 334 -1.24 21.07 -6.16
N VAL A 335 -0.22 20.77 -6.97
CA VAL A 335 1.02 20.13 -6.53
C VAL A 335 2.20 20.88 -7.13
N GLY A 336 3.21 21.15 -6.32
CA GLY A 336 4.42 21.88 -6.70
C GLY A 336 5.59 21.55 -5.78
N HIS A 337 6.68 22.30 -5.88
CA HIS A 337 7.83 22.15 -4.98
C HIS A 337 8.46 23.50 -4.63
N ASP A 338 9.20 23.52 -3.52
CA ASP A 338 10.00 24.67 -3.10
C ASP A 338 11.46 24.60 -3.63
N SER A 339 12.26 25.60 -3.27
CA SER A 339 13.69 25.68 -3.64
C SER A 339 14.58 24.62 -2.97
N GLN A 340 14.10 23.93 -1.93
CA GLN A 340 14.83 22.85 -1.23
C GLN A 340 14.51 21.47 -1.83
N GLY A 341 13.56 21.38 -2.76
CA GLY A 341 13.09 20.13 -3.32
C GLY A 341 12.04 19.42 -2.46
N GLN A 342 11.47 20.09 -1.45
CA GLN A 342 10.32 19.56 -0.73
C GLN A 342 9.09 19.62 -1.63
N LEU A 343 8.34 18.51 -1.68
CA LEU A 343 7.08 18.47 -2.41
C LEU A 343 6.01 19.20 -1.59
N VAL A 344 5.21 20.04 -2.26
CA VAL A 344 4.19 20.87 -1.63
C VAL A 344 2.84 20.57 -2.28
N LEU A 345 1.93 19.98 -1.49
CA LEU A 345 0.51 19.86 -1.86
C LEU A 345 -0.24 21.10 -1.36
N VAL A 346 -1.15 21.63 -2.18
CA VAL A 346 -1.93 22.82 -1.83
C VAL A 346 -3.40 22.60 -2.11
N HIS A 347 -4.25 22.86 -1.12
CA HIS A 347 -5.70 22.79 -1.20
C HIS A 347 -6.31 24.15 -0.84
N VAL A 348 -7.27 24.62 -1.63
CA VAL A 348 -8.04 25.84 -1.40
C VAL A 348 -9.53 25.53 -1.40
N ASP A 349 -10.20 25.80 -0.28
CA ASP A 349 -11.65 25.70 -0.18
C ASP A 349 -12.34 26.83 -0.97
N GLY A 350 -13.49 26.51 -1.56
CA GLY A 350 -14.22 27.44 -2.40
C GLY A 350 -15.51 26.85 -2.96
N GLN A 351 -16.06 27.51 -3.97
CA GLN A 351 -17.24 27.07 -4.71
C GLN A 351 -17.32 27.92 -5.99
N THR A 352 -17.58 27.28 -7.13
CA THR A 352 -17.50 27.94 -8.44
C THR A 352 -18.38 29.20 -8.48
N GLU A 353 -17.85 30.28 -9.05
CA GLU A 353 -18.48 31.61 -9.16
C GLU A 353 -18.74 32.36 -7.84
N THR A 354 -18.39 31.79 -6.67
CA THR A 354 -18.78 32.36 -5.37
C THR A 354 -17.68 32.44 -4.30
N ARG A 355 -16.78 31.45 -4.20
CA ARG A 355 -15.73 31.37 -3.16
C ARG A 355 -14.46 30.71 -3.67
N GLY A 356 -13.33 30.99 -3.02
CA GLY A 356 -12.01 30.48 -3.39
C GLY A 356 -11.31 31.40 -4.40
N VAL A 357 -10.51 30.83 -5.30
CA VAL A 357 -9.57 31.56 -6.18
C VAL A 357 -9.69 31.16 -7.64
N ASN A 358 -9.31 32.09 -8.52
CA ASN A 358 -9.03 31.78 -9.93
C ASN A 358 -7.56 31.33 -10.11
N LEU A 359 -7.14 30.92 -11.31
CA LEU A 359 -5.81 30.36 -11.52
C LEU A 359 -4.67 31.40 -11.51
N TRP A 360 -4.95 32.67 -11.79
CA TRP A 360 -3.97 33.76 -11.65
C TRP A 360 -3.71 34.07 -10.18
N GLU A 361 -4.78 34.19 -9.40
CA GLU A 361 -4.74 34.39 -7.95
C GLU A 361 -4.03 33.23 -7.25
N MET A 362 -4.29 31.98 -7.68
CA MET A 362 -3.58 30.81 -7.21
C MET A 362 -2.09 30.89 -7.56
N ALA A 363 -1.71 31.16 -8.81
CA ALA A 363 -0.32 31.19 -9.23
C ALA A 363 0.50 32.27 -8.49
N GLU A 364 0.00 33.50 -8.39
CA GLU A 364 0.67 34.57 -7.63
C GLU A 364 0.76 34.25 -6.13
N PHE A 365 -0.27 33.65 -5.53
CA PHE A 365 -0.22 33.23 -4.13
C PHE A 365 0.83 32.13 -3.90
N LEU A 366 0.92 31.13 -4.79
CA LEU A 366 1.97 30.11 -4.73
C LEU A 366 3.38 30.70 -4.92
N LYS A 367 3.53 31.69 -5.82
CA LYS A 367 4.79 32.42 -6.03
C LYS A 367 5.23 33.16 -4.78
N GLN A 368 4.28 33.82 -4.09
CA GLN A 368 4.52 34.51 -2.82
C GLN A 368 4.89 33.55 -1.67
N GLN A 369 4.45 32.28 -1.71
CA GLN A 369 4.91 31.24 -0.78
C GLN A 369 6.24 30.58 -1.19
N GLY A 370 6.89 31.02 -2.27
CA GLY A 370 8.22 30.55 -2.67
C GLY A 370 8.26 29.23 -3.43
N LEU A 371 7.15 28.77 -4.02
CA LEU A 371 7.15 27.60 -4.90
C LEU A 371 7.84 27.93 -6.24
N ILE A 372 8.59 26.96 -6.77
CA ILE A 372 9.38 27.12 -8.00
C ILE A 372 8.62 26.59 -9.21
N ASN A 373 8.11 25.36 -9.14
CA ASN A 373 7.18 24.82 -10.14
C ASN A 373 5.91 24.31 -9.45
N ALA A 374 4.76 24.49 -10.09
CA ALA A 374 3.47 23.98 -9.59
C ALA A 374 2.43 23.83 -10.72
N ILE A 375 1.63 22.75 -10.70
CA ILE A 375 0.51 22.53 -11.62
C ILE A 375 -0.83 22.54 -10.88
N ASN A 376 -1.92 22.92 -11.55
CA ASN A 376 -3.28 22.81 -11.03
C ASN A 376 -3.85 21.40 -11.28
N LEU A 377 -4.40 20.79 -10.23
CA LEU A 377 -5.10 19.50 -10.25
C LEU A 377 -6.63 19.73 -10.24
N ASP A 378 -7.44 18.68 -10.07
CA ASP A 378 -8.91 18.83 -10.12
C ASP A 378 -9.46 19.68 -8.95
N GLY A 379 -10.60 20.33 -9.17
CA GLY A 379 -11.14 21.39 -8.31
C GLY A 379 -12.67 21.43 -8.21
N GLY A 380 -13.20 22.56 -7.78
CA GLY A 380 -14.63 22.70 -7.46
C GLY A 380 -15.10 21.62 -6.48
N GLY A 381 -16.17 20.90 -6.80
CA GLY A 381 -16.69 19.83 -5.93
C GLY A 381 -15.74 18.64 -5.74
N SER A 382 -14.72 18.47 -6.60
CA SER A 382 -13.67 17.44 -6.39
C SER A 382 -12.67 17.81 -5.30
N ALA A 383 -12.47 19.12 -5.04
CA ALA A 383 -11.44 19.62 -4.12
C ALA A 383 -11.67 19.11 -2.70
N THR A 384 -10.79 18.23 -2.24
CA THR A 384 -10.95 17.49 -0.98
C THR A 384 -9.59 17.27 -0.32
N LEU A 385 -9.46 17.62 0.97
CA LEU A 385 -8.31 17.26 1.82
C LEU A 385 -8.73 16.28 2.91
N VAL A 386 -7.91 15.26 3.13
CA VAL A 386 -8.07 14.24 4.16
C VAL A 386 -6.80 14.18 5.00
N LEU A 387 -6.94 14.25 6.32
CA LEU A 387 -5.85 14.09 7.29
C LEU A 387 -6.15 12.86 8.15
N ASN A 388 -5.16 11.95 8.27
CA ASN A 388 -5.23 10.70 9.02
C ASN A 388 -6.53 9.88 8.80
N GLY A 389 -7.04 9.84 7.55
CA GLY A 389 -8.26 9.11 7.19
C GLY A 389 -9.59 9.76 7.60
N THR A 390 -9.59 11.07 7.84
CA THR A 390 -10.77 11.92 8.08
C THR A 390 -10.75 13.21 7.23
N LEU A 391 -11.90 13.62 6.70
CA LEU A 391 -12.09 14.88 5.97
C LEU A 391 -11.65 16.10 6.78
N ALA A 392 -10.85 16.98 6.17
CA ALA A 392 -10.24 18.16 6.78
C ALA A 392 -10.40 19.45 5.94
N SER A 393 -11.29 19.43 4.95
CA SER A 393 -11.66 20.56 4.09
C SER A 393 -13.17 20.83 4.14
N TYR A 394 -13.64 21.87 3.44
CA TYR A 394 -15.05 22.16 3.25
C TYR A 394 -15.48 21.97 1.78
N PRO A 395 -15.87 20.74 1.36
CA PRO A 395 -16.28 20.44 -0.01
C PRO A 395 -17.35 21.40 -0.55
N SER A 396 -17.30 21.67 -1.87
CA SER A 396 -18.25 22.61 -2.48
C SER A 396 -19.58 21.98 -2.91
N GLU A 397 -19.70 20.65 -2.95
CA GLU A 397 -20.88 19.92 -3.46
C GLU A 397 -21.91 19.66 -2.35
N HIS A 398 -23.20 19.85 -2.63
CA HIS A 398 -24.27 19.54 -1.68
C HIS A 398 -24.46 18.02 -1.51
N CYS A 399 -24.89 17.59 -0.32
CA CYS A 399 -25.24 16.19 -0.09
C CYS A 399 -26.52 15.78 -0.84
N SER A 400 -26.50 14.58 -1.45
CA SER A 400 -27.63 14.07 -2.25
C SER A 400 -28.93 13.83 -1.46
N PHE A 401 -28.83 13.68 -0.14
CA PHE A 401 -29.95 13.48 0.78
C PHE A 401 -30.45 14.78 1.44
N ASP A 402 -29.67 15.85 1.42
CA ASP A 402 -30.00 17.14 2.06
C ASP A 402 -29.16 18.27 1.45
N SER A 403 -29.83 19.23 0.80
CA SER A 403 -29.20 20.38 0.14
C SER A 403 -28.73 21.49 1.08
N MET A 404 -28.83 21.30 2.40
CA MET A 404 -28.17 22.16 3.39
C MET A 404 -26.71 21.75 3.65
N TRP A 405 -26.41 20.45 3.63
CA TRP A 405 -25.09 19.93 3.97
C TRP A 405 -24.15 19.83 2.76
N ARG A 406 -22.84 19.83 3.01
CA ARG A 406 -21.80 19.62 2.01
C ARG A 406 -21.20 18.22 2.15
N CYS A 407 -20.96 17.55 1.02
CA CYS A 407 -20.42 16.20 0.97
C CYS A 407 -19.17 16.16 0.06
N PRO A 408 -18.14 15.35 0.37
CA PRO A 408 -17.03 15.11 -0.54
C PRO A 408 -17.50 14.31 -1.75
N ARG A 409 -16.92 14.60 -2.92
CA ARG A 409 -17.26 13.94 -4.19
C ARG A 409 -16.58 12.57 -4.31
N ASN A 410 -17.26 11.61 -4.93
CA ASN A 410 -16.62 10.42 -5.50
C ASN A 410 -15.76 10.82 -6.71
N ILE A 411 -14.46 10.83 -6.53
CA ILE A 411 -13.43 11.25 -7.50
C ILE A 411 -12.73 10.04 -8.13
N SER A 412 -11.72 10.30 -8.96
CA SER A 412 -10.87 9.31 -9.60
C SER A 412 -9.58 9.09 -8.80
N THR A 413 -8.40 9.39 -9.36
CA THR A 413 -7.12 9.26 -8.67
C THR A 413 -7.04 10.17 -7.44
N ILE A 414 -6.25 9.77 -6.45
CA ILE A 414 -5.81 10.63 -5.35
C ILE A 414 -4.29 10.75 -5.34
N VAL A 415 -3.79 11.81 -4.71
CA VAL A 415 -2.39 11.86 -4.26
C VAL A 415 -2.35 11.63 -2.75
N CYS A 416 -1.44 10.74 -2.33
CA CYS A 416 -1.35 10.17 -1.00
C CYS A 416 0.04 10.40 -0.43
N ILE A 417 0.11 10.95 0.78
CA ILE A 417 1.34 11.00 1.58
C ILE A 417 1.24 9.96 2.68
N HIS A 418 2.20 9.04 2.74
CA HIS A 418 2.22 7.90 3.67
C HIS A 418 3.62 7.72 4.27
N GLU A 419 3.74 6.90 5.31
CA GLU A 419 5.05 6.50 5.82
C GLU A 419 5.81 5.65 4.78
N PRO A 420 7.16 5.73 4.72
CA PRO A 420 7.93 4.93 3.77
C PRO A 420 7.68 3.42 3.92
N SER A 421 7.34 2.75 2.82
CA SER A 421 7.23 1.29 2.77
C SER A 421 8.59 0.63 3.00
N CYS A 422 8.60 -0.47 3.75
CA CYS A 422 9.71 -1.40 3.85
C CYS A 422 9.73 -2.37 2.65
N GLU A 423 10.90 -2.96 2.39
CA GLU A 423 11.07 -4.04 1.42
C GLU A 423 11.69 -5.26 2.14
N PRO A 424 10.97 -6.38 2.29
CA PRO A 424 9.56 -6.59 1.95
C PRO A 424 8.62 -5.82 2.90
N THR A 425 7.37 -5.65 2.47
CA THR A 425 6.37 -4.78 3.13
C THR A 425 5.88 -5.29 4.49
N ASP A 426 6.14 -6.56 4.79
CA ASP A 426 5.78 -7.27 6.03
C ASP A 426 6.98 -7.57 6.93
N CYS A 427 8.20 -7.21 6.51
CA CYS A 427 9.45 -7.64 7.17
C CYS A 427 9.51 -9.17 7.37
N ASN A 428 9.06 -9.94 6.37
CA ASN A 428 8.87 -11.40 6.39
C ASN A 428 7.98 -11.93 7.54
N GLY A 429 7.14 -11.07 8.15
CA GLY A 429 6.38 -11.40 9.36
C GLY A 429 7.23 -11.45 10.64
N HIS A 430 8.50 -11.06 10.56
CA HIS A 430 9.50 -11.16 11.63
C HIS A 430 10.00 -9.80 12.11
N GLY A 431 9.26 -8.72 11.84
CA GLY A 431 9.57 -7.38 12.32
C GLY A 431 8.42 -6.39 12.15
N THR A 432 8.62 -5.17 12.65
CA THR A 432 7.74 -4.02 12.41
C THR A 432 8.43 -3.04 11.47
N CYS A 433 7.74 -2.60 10.43
CA CYS A 433 8.23 -1.53 9.56
C CYS A 433 8.13 -0.17 10.28
N VAL A 434 9.23 0.58 10.34
CA VAL A 434 9.28 1.95 10.88
C VAL A 434 10.13 2.79 9.92
N GLN A 435 9.56 3.89 9.40
CA GLN A 435 10.25 4.80 8.45
C GLN A 435 10.88 4.11 7.21
N GLY A 436 10.37 2.95 6.80
CA GLY A 436 10.89 2.17 5.67
C GLY A 436 12.06 1.24 6.01
N GLN A 437 12.43 1.13 7.28
CA GLN A 437 13.36 0.14 7.80
C GLN A 437 12.62 -0.93 8.63
N CYS A 438 12.99 -2.19 8.46
CA CYS A 438 12.48 -3.27 9.30
C CYS A 438 13.19 -3.31 10.66
N HIS A 439 12.43 -3.20 11.74
CA HIS A 439 12.88 -3.46 13.10
C HIS A 439 12.44 -4.86 13.51
N CYS A 440 13.38 -5.80 13.59
CA CYS A 440 13.07 -7.21 13.78
C CYS A 440 12.54 -7.51 15.18
N ALA A 441 11.63 -8.48 15.27
CA ALA A 441 10.97 -8.91 16.49
C ALA A 441 11.72 -10.10 17.12
N GLY A 442 11.85 -10.08 18.44
CA GLY A 442 12.66 -11.07 19.17
C GLY A 442 14.16 -10.83 19.04
N ALA A 443 14.97 -11.77 19.56
CA ALA A 443 16.44 -11.65 19.59
C ALA A 443 17.15 -12.30 18.39
N PHE A 444 16.42 -13.13 17.62
CA PHE A 444 17.01 -14.07 16.67
C PHE A 444 16.84 -13.65 15.20
N TRP A 445 15.83 -12.82 14.88
CA TRP A 445 15.62 -12.31 13.53
C TRP A 445 16.48 -11.07 13.27
N ARG A 446 17.21 -11.08 12.15
CA ARG A 446 18.15 -10.04 11.73
C ARG A 446 18.15 -9.89 10.20
N GLY A 447 19.05 -9.05 9.69
CA GLY A 447 19.06 -8.63 8.28
C GLY A 447 18.17 -7.39 8.04
N PRO A 448 18.33 -6.69 6.91
CA PRO A 448 17.56 -5.49 6.60
C PRO A 448 16.06 -5.78 6.37
N ALA A 449 15.71 -7.04 6.13
CA ALA A 449 14.37 -7.53 5.85
C ALA A 449 13.80 -8.46 6.96
N CYS A 450 14.55 -8.71 8.04
CA CYS A 450 14.24 -9.69 9.08
C CYS A 450 14.10 -11.14 8.57
N ASP A 451 14.79 -11.46 7.49
CA ASP A 451 14.87 -12.75 6.81
C ASP A 451 15.95 -13.69 7.39
N ILE A 452 16.94 -13.14 8.10
CA ILE A 452 18.09 -13.90 8.61
C ILE A 452 17.81 -14.36 10.05
N LEU A 453 17.66 -15.67 10.24
CA LEU A 453 17.60 -16.28 11.57
C LEU A 453 19.02 -16.54 12.11
N ASP A 454 19.37 -15.91 13.23
CA ASP A 454 20.69 -15.95 13.86
C ASP A 454 20.54 -16.09 15.40
N CYS A 455 20.68 -17.32 15.90
CA CYS A 455 20.67 -17.65 17.33
C CYS A 455 21.98 -17.30 18.08
N GLY A 456 22.87 -16.49 17.49
CA GLY A 456 24.11 -16.02 18.12
C GLY A 456 25.37 -16.79 17.68
N PRO A 457 26.53 -16.52 18.32
CA PRO A 457 27.87 -16.73 17.76
C PRO A 457 28.32 -18.19 17.54
N SER A 458 27.46 -19.18 17.73
CA SER A 458 27.71 -20.58 17.37
C SER A 458 26.45 -21.33 16.93
N ASN A 459 25.37 -20.59 16.60
CA ASN A 459 24.06 -21.11 16.15
C ASN A 459 23.61 -22.38 16.90
N CYS A 460 23.27 -22.22 18.19
CA CYS A 460 22.94 -23.33 19.10
C CYS A 460 24.12 -24.28 19.42
N SER A 461 25.34 -23.74 19.45
CA SER A 461 26.58 -24.39 19.91
C SER A 461 26.93 -25.72 19.22
N LEU A 462 26.38 -25.99 18.03
CA LEU A 462 26.42 -27.29 17.34
C LEU A 462 25.78 -28.45 18.14
N HIS A 463 24.89 -28.13 19.08
CA HIS A 463 24.18 -29.04 19.98
C HIS A 463 22.67 -28.74 19.99
N GLY A 464 22.14 -28.30 18.84
CA GLY A 464 20.73 -27.99 18.65
C GLY A 464 20.45 -27.32 17.31
N ILE A 465 19.18 -27.03 17.07
CA ILE A 465 18.66 -26.38 15.86
C ILE A 465 18.07 -25.02 16.24
N CYS A 466 18.44 -23.98 15.50
CA CYS A 466 17.86 -22.64 15.67
C CYS A 466 16.47 -22.57 15.02
N THR A 467 15.48 -22.11 15.77
CA THR A 467 14.08 -21.91 15.38
C THR A 467 13.66 -20.46 15.60
N ASP A 468 12.45 -20.11 15.13
CA ASP A 468 11.76 -18.84 15.38
C ASP A 468 11.70 -18.42 16.87
N SER A 469 11.80 -19.41 17.75
CA SER A 469 11.61 -19.38 19.20
C SER A 469 12.93 -19.49 19.97
N GLY A 470 14.06 -19.65 19.30
CA GLY A 470 15.40 -19.74 19.89
C GLY A 470 16.10 -21.07 19.57
N CYS A 471 16.88 -21.59 20.50
CA CYS A 471 17.58 -22.86 20.30
C CYS A 471 16.79 -24.06 20.83
N LEU A 472 16.43 -24.98 19.94
CA LEU A 472 15.95 -26.31 20.27
C LEU A 472 17.15 -27.24 20.45
N CYS A 473 17.52 -27.54 21.69
CA CYS A 473 18.71 -28.32 22.00
C CYS A 473 18.55 -29.83 21.77
N ASP A 474 19.64 -30.46 21.36
CA ASP A 474 19.76 -31.91 21.29
C ASP A 474 19.64 -32.54 22.67
N THR A 475 19.15 -33.78 22.72
CA THR A 475 19.09 -34.59 23.95
C THR A 475 20.46 -34.69 24.63
N GLY A 476 20.52 -34.36 25.92
CA GLY A 476 21.78 -34.23 26.67
C GLY A 476 22.29 -32.79 26.84
N TRP A 477 21.66 -31.81 26.18
CA TRP A 477 22.02 -30.39 26.26
C TRP A 477 20.82 -29.51 26.65
N MET A 478 21.13 -28.35 27.23
CA MET A 478 20.19 -27.32 27.67
C MET A 478 20.83 -25.92 27.67
N GLY A 479 20.14 -24.93 28.24
CA GLY A 479 20.54 -23.51 28.21
C GLY A 479 20.07 -22.83 26.92
N SER A 480 20.01 -21.49 26.91
CA SER A 480 19.40 -20.71 25.82
C SER A 480 20.14 -20.77 24.48
N ASN A 481 21.32 -21.38 24.45
CA ASN A 481 22.19 -21.56 23.29
C ASN A 481 22.75 -23.00 23.16
N CYS A 482 22.24 -23.96 23.94
CA CYS A 482 22.71 -25.34 24.00
C CYS A 482 24.19 -25.55 24.39
N SER A 483 24.78 -24.63 25.14
CA SER A 483 26.17 -24.75 25.63
C SER A 483 26.31 -25.51 26.97
N GLU A 484 25.19 -25.82 27.63
CA GLU A 484 25.18 -26.51 28.92
C GLU A 484 24.80 -27.98 28.73
N ALA A 485 25.70 -28.92 29.06
CA ALA A 485 25.36 -30.34 29.12
C ALA A 485 24.52 -30.64 30.38
N CYS A 486 23.71 -31.70 30.35
CA CYS A 486 22.86 -32.05 31.50
C CYS A 486 23.66 -32.26 32.79
N ALA A 487 23.16 -31.67 33.88
CA ALA A 487 23.72 -31.84 35.21
C ALA A 487 23.67 -33.32 35.66
N PRO A 488 24.66 -33.80 36.45
CA PRO A 488 24.68 -35.18 36.94
C PRO A 488 23.36 -35.56 37.63
N GLY A 489 22.76 -36.66 37.18
CA GLY A 489 21.44 -37.12 37.64
C GLY A 489 20.26 -36.72 36.75
N PHE A 490 20.49 -35.97 35.66
CA PHE A 490 19.47 -35.59 34.68
C PHE A 490 19.83 -36.01 33.26
N TYR A 491 18.82 -36.28 32.42
CA TYR A 491 19.01 -36.72 31.04
C TYR A 491 17.86 -36.33 30.09
N GLY A 492 18.08 -36.53 28.79
CA GLY A 492 17.09 -36.41 27.74
C GLY A 492 16.94 -34.99 27.18
N ALA A 493 15.81 -34.72 26.52
CA ALA A 493 15.51 -33.41 25.95
C ALA A 493 15.35 -32.35 27.05
N ALA A 494 16.08 -31.24 26.92
CA ALA A 494 16.17 -30.18 27.94
C ALA A 494 16.44 -30.69 29.38
N CYS A 495 17.12 -31.84 29.50
CA CYS A 495 17.46 -32.49 30.77
C CYS A 495 16.25 -32.78 31.70
N ALA A 496 15.04 -32.90 31.13
CA ALA A 496 13.79 -32.96 31.90
C ALA A 496 13.54 -34.31 32.61
N GLN A 497 14.37 -35.35 32.40
CA GLN A 497 14.21 -36.68 32.99
C GLN A 497 15.24 -36.92 34.08
N VAL A 498 14.83 -37.52 35.20
CA VAL A 498 15.70 -37.80 36.36
C VAL A 498 16.24 -39.23 36.28
N CYS A 499 17.56 -39.36 36.29
CA CYS A 499 18.26 -40.64 36.33
C CYS A 499 17.94 -41.42 37.61
N ARG A 500 17.86 -42.75 37.51
CA ARG A 500 17.53 -43.64 38.64
C ARG A 500 18.70 -44.51 39.09
N CYS A 501 19.92 -44.14 38.73
CA CYS A 501 21.13 -44.89 39.06
C CYS A 501 21.36 -44.89 40.58
N GLN A 502 21.52 -46.08 41.15
CA GLN A 502 21.76 -46.33 42.57
C GLN A 502 23.26 -46.56 42.80
N ASN A 503 23.68 -46.68 44.07
CA ASN A 503 25.03 -47.10 44.47
C ASN A 503 26.18 -46.29 43.82
N GLY A 504 25.95 -45.01 43.49
CA GLY A 504 26.95 -44.14 42.84
C GLY A 504 27.08 -44.30 41.32
N GLY A 505 26.17 -45.00 40.65
CA GLY A 505 26.14 -45.12 39.18
C GLY A 505 26.07 -43.78 38.46
N SER A 506 26.94 -43.59 37.48
CA SER A 506 26.91 -42.42 36.59
C SER A 506 25.87 -42.62 35.49
N CYS A 507 25.29 -41.54 34.98
CA CYS A 507 24.17 -41.58 34.04
C CYS A 507 24.56 -40.99 32.68
N ASP A 508 24.18 -41.65 31.59
CA ASP A 508 24.26 -41.10 30.22
C ASP A 508 23.26 -39.93 30.08
N PRO A 509 23.72 -38.69 29.77
CA PRO A 509 22.85 -37.51 29.73
C PRO A 509 21.89 -37.50 28.52
N VAL A 510 22.12 -38.33 27.50
CA VAL A 510 21.30 -38.41 26.29
C VAL A 510 20.13 -39.38 26.51
N HIS A 511 20.42 -40.57 27.04
CA HIS A 511 19.51 -41.72 27.09
C HIS A 511 19.13 -42.20 28.50
N GLY A 512 19.80 -41.72 29.55
CA GLY A 512 19.51 -42.10 30.94
C GLY A 512 20.09 -43.46 31.38
N ALA A 513 20.95 -44.06 30.58
CA ALA A 513 21.56 -45.36 30.86
C ALA A 513 22.60 -45.27 31.99
N CYS A 514 22.53 -46.16 32.97
CA CYS A 514 23.45 -46.17 34.10
C CYS A 514 24.75 -46.95 33.79
N SER A 515 25.89 -46.31 34.05
CA SER A 515 27.21 -46.94 34.12
C SER A 515 27.58 -47.16 35.59
N CYS A 516 27.67 -48.42 35.99
CA CYS A 516 27.83 -48.80 37.39
C CYS A 516 29.31 -48.79 37.82
N PRO A 517 29.62 -48.32 39.05
CA PRO A 517 30.95 -48.42 39.61
C PRO A 517 31.35 -49.88 39.85
N ALA A 518 32.59 -50.09 40.28
CA ALA A 518 33.03 -51.42 40.67
C ALA A 518 32.17 -51.97 41.83
N GLY A 519 31.96 -53.29 41.82
CA GLY A 519 31.08 -53.97 42.79
C GLY A 519 29.60 -54.02 42.42
N TYR A 520 29.14 -53.29 41.38
CA TYR A 520 27.71 -53.17 41.05
C TYR A 520 27.37 -53.38 39.57
N HIS A 521 26.18 -53.93 39.31
CA HIS A 521 25.55 -54.06 38.00
C HIS A 521 24.01 -53.94 38.09
N GLY A 522 23.31 -54.16 36.97
CA GLY A 522 21.87 -53.95 36.84
C GLY A 522 21.55 -52.78 35.90
N THR A 523 20.28 -52.54 35.60
CA THR A 523 19.88 -51.41 34.71
C THR A 523 19.90 -50.07 35.43
N SER A 524 19.89 -50.08 36.75
CA SER A 524 20.00 -48.94 37.65
C SER A 524 21.09 -49.12 38.71
N CYS A 525 22.05 -50.03 38.50
CA CYS A 525 23.11 -50.37 39.45
C CYS A 525 22.62 -50.93 40.80
N GLU A 526 21.44 -51.55 40.79
CA GLU A 526 20.71 -52.05 41.97
C GLU A 526 21.15 -53.44 42.46
N GLN A 527 22.11 -54.08 41.80
CA GLN A 527 22.60 -55.43 42.12
C GLN A 527 24.11 -55.41 42.38
N GLU A 528 24.57 -56.12 43.41
CA GLU A 528 25.99 -56.38 43.69
C GLU A 528 26.56 -57.42 42.71
N CYS A 529 27.89 -57.48 42.53
CA CYS A 529 28.47 -58.38 41.54
C CYS A 529 28.18 -59.87 41.83
N PRO A 530 27.81 -60.66 40.81
CA PRO A 530 27.62 -62.09 40.97
C PRO A 530 28.97 -62.77 41.27
N VAL A 531 28.96 -63.71 42.21
CA VAL A 531 30.15 -64.42 42.69
C VAL A 531 31.02 -64.93 41.53
N GLY A 532 32.29 -64.53 41.52
CA GLY A 532 33.24 -64.81 40.44
C GLY A 532 33.47 -63.66 39.46
N TRP A 533 32.79 -62.53 39.64
CA TRP A 533 32.96 -61.29 38.86
C TRP A 533 33.23 -60.09 39.76
N TYR A 534 33.93 -59.09 39.23
CA TYR A 534 34.26 -57.83 39.91
C TYR A 534 34.35 -56.67 38.89
N GLY A 535 34.65 -55.47 39.39
CA GLY A 535 34.95 -54.32 38.54
C GLY A 535 33.70 -53.61 37.99
N PRO A 536 33.86 -52.55 37.19
CA PRO A 536 32.74 -51.70 36.75
C PRO A 536 31.75 -52.48 35.90
N ASN A 537 30.46 -52.35 36.22
CA ASN A 537 29.36 -53.16 35.64
C ASN A 537 29.57 -54.69 35.78
N CYS A 538 30.45 -55.14 36.69
CA CYS A 538 30.82 -56.53 36.92
C CYS A 538 31.28 -57.30 35.66
N GLN A 539 32.01 -56.63 34.76
CA GLN A 539 32.44 -57.21 33.47
C GLN A 539 33.75 -58.02 33.55
N GLU A 540 34.50 -57.91 34.64
CA GLU A 540 35.76 -58.64 34.85
C GLU A 540 35.53 -59.90 35.70
N ARG A 541 36.31 -60.96 35.46
CA ARG A 541 36.22 -62.23 36.21
C ARG A 541 37.33 -62.35 37.23
N CYS A 542 36.99 -62.73 38.47
CA CYS A 542 37.94 -62.91 39.57
C CYS A 542 39.20 -63.66 39.13
N PRO A 543 40.41 -63.08 39.26
CA PRO A 543 41.67 -63.68 38.80
C PRO A 543 42.18 -64.79 39.74
N CYS A 544 41.30 -65.34 40.59
CA CYS A 544 41.64 -66.23 41.68
C CYS A 544 41.69 -67.69 41.23
N GLU A 545 42.62 -68.45 41.82
CA GLU A 545 42.80 -69.86 41.52
C GLU A 545 41.51 -70.67 41.81
N HIS A 546 41.23 -71.68 40.98
CA HIS A 546 40.02 -72.51 41.01
C HIS A 546 38.67 -71.75 41.00
N SER A 547 38.63 -70.50 40.53
CA SER A 547 37.43 -69.65 40.48
C SER A 547 36.80 -69.39 41.85
N CYS A 548 37.63 -69.28 42.90
CA CYS A 548 37.18 -68.81 44.21
C CYS A 548 36.56 -67.38 44.12
N PRO A 549 35.66 -67.00 45.05
CA PRO A 549 35.19 -65.62 45.17
C PRO A 549 36.35 -64.63 45.39
N CYS A 550 36.21 -63.43 44.85
CA CYS A 550 37.09 -62.29 45.09
C CYS A 550 36.30 -61.11 45.63
N ASP A 551 37.01 -60.10 46.13
CA ASP A 551 36.43 -58.80 46.44
C ASP A 551 35.81 -58.14 45.19
N GLN A 552 34.56 -57.69 45.31
CA GLN A 552 33.73 -57.27 44.17
C GLN A 552 34.14 -55.93 43.57
N GLU A 553 34.81 -55.07 44.35
CA GLU A 553 35.31 -53.77 43.86
C GLU A 553 36.71 -53.90 43.26
N THR A 554 37.61 -54.60 43.94
CA THR A 554 39.05 -54.61 43.64
C THR A 554 39.56 -55.86 42.91
N GLY A 555 38.75 -56.92 42.82
CA GLY A 555 39.18 -58.22 42.30
C GLY A 555 40.14 -59.00 43.22
N SER A 556 40.37 -58.51 44.45
CA SER A 556 41.34 -59.09 45.39
C SER A 556 40.89 -60.45 45.91
N CYS A 557 41.77 -61.45 45.80
CA CYS A 557 41.55 -62.79 46.35
C CYS A 557 41.76 -62.89 47.87
N ASN A 558 42.20 -61.81 48.54
CA ASN A 558 42.60 -61.83 49.96
C ASN A 558 41.42 -61.54 50.91
N ILE A 559 40.33 -62.28 50.75
CA ILE A 559 39.11 -62.14 51.56
C ILE A 559 39.31 -62.68 52.99
N THR A 560 39.58 -61.78 53.95
CA THR A 560 39.74 -62.13 55.37
C THR A 560 38.46 -62.74 55.94
N SER A 561 38.59 -63.91 56.59
CA SER A 561 37.54 -64.91 56.72
C SER A 561 36.47 -64.64 57.80
N SER A 562 35.84 -63.46 57.83
CA SER A 562 34.80 -63.09 58.80
C SER A 562 33.38 -63.59 58.47
N GLN A 563 33.13 -64.04 57.24
CA GLN A 563 31.82 -64.57 56.80
C GLN A 563 31.83 -66.01 56.26
N LEU A 564 33.00 -66.66 56.18
CA LEU A 564 33.06 -68.10 55.90
C LEU A 564 33.02 -68.90 57.20
N ASN A 565 31.87 -69.51 57.50
CA ASN A 565 31.83 -70.64 58.42
C ASN A 565 32.62 -71.81 57.81
N LYS A 566 33.48 -72.44 58.63
CA LYS A 566 34.31 -73.64 58.35
C LYS A 566 33.68 -74.53 57.25
N ASP A 567 34.29 -74.70 56.08
CA ASP A 567 35.59 -75.35 55.90
C ASP A 567 36.45 -74.78 54.76
N GLY A 568 37.77 -74.95 54.86
CA GLY A 568 38.75 -74.44 53.89
C GLY A 568 38.88 -75.30 52.63
N GLN A 569 37.99 -75.11 51.67
CA GLN A 569 38.08 -75.69 50.32
C GLN A 569 37.14 -74.99 49.33
N CYS A 570 37.66 -74.42 48.23
CA CYS A 570 36.84 -73.93 47.10
C CYS A 570 36.29 -75.12 46.28
N LEU A 571 35.46 -75.96 46.89
CA LEU A 571 34.76 -77.04 46.20
C LEU A 571 33.60 -76.46 45.40
N ALA A 572 33.83 -76.31 44.09
CA ALA A 572 32.79 -76.05 43.09
C ALA A 572 31.84 -77.26 42.96
N SER A 573 31.00 -77.45 43.99
CA SER A 573 30.02 -78.53 44.03
C SER A 573 28.93 -78.31 42.98
N GLN A 574 28.85 -79.20 41.99
CA GLN A 574 27.76 -79.19 41.00
C GLN A 574 26.44 -79.60 41.65
N SER A 575 25.77 -78.67 42.35
CA SER A 575 24.36 -78.85 42.70
C SER A 575 23.54 -78.88 41.40
N LYS A 576 23.12 -80.08 40.97
CA LYS A 576 22.24 -80.33 39.81
C LYS A 576 20.80 -79.82 40.06
N GLY A 577 20.66 -78.52 40.32
CA GLY A 577 19.39 -77.82 40.48
C GLY A 577 18.72 -77.49 39.14
N ARG A 578 18.50 -78.49 38.27
CA ARG A 578 17.80 -78.27 37.00
C ARG A 578 16.29 -78.11 37.24
N SER A 579 15.90 -76.98 37.82
CA SER A 579 14.52 -76.50 37.68
C SER A 579 14.29 -76.13 36.20
N LYS A 580 13.98 -77.14 35.40
CA LYS A 580 13.14 -76.91 34.23
C LYS A 580 11.75 -76.61 34.79
N GLU A 581 11.48 -75.33 35.03
CA GLU A 581 10.12 -74.84 34.94
C GLU A 581 9.63 -75.11 33.51
N LYS A 582 9.06 -76.31 33.32
CA LYS A 582 8.12 -76.56 32.24
C LYS A 582 6.88 -75.74 32.58
N PHE A 583 6.90 -74.45 32.25
CA PHE A 583 5.71 -73.64 32.22
C PHE A 583 4.83 -74.18 31.11
N SER A 584 3.99 -75.14 31.47
CA SER A 584 3.13 -75.87 30.56
C SER A 584 1.94 -74.99 30.19
N LEU A 585 2.19 -73.96 29.38
CA LEU A 585 1.10 -73.31 28.63
C LEU A 585 0.37 -74.42 27.89
N SER A 586 -0.86 -74.68 28.33
CA SER A 586 -1.76 -75.57 27.62
C SER A 586 -1.98 -74.97 26.22
N GLU A 587 -2.12 -75.83 25.22
CA GLU A 587 -2.41 -75.45 23.83
C GLU A 587 -3.62 -74.49 23.74
N LYS A 588 -4.55 -74.62 24.68
CA LYS A 588 -5.72 -73.76 24.87
C LYS A 588 -5.39 -72.31 25.27
N THR A 589 -4.30 -72.08 26.01
CA THR A 589 -3.92 -70.76 26.54
C THR A 589 -3.38 -69.84 25.44
N TRP A 590 -2.62 -70.38 24.48
CA TRP A 590 -2.12 -69.57 23.36
C TRP A 590 -3.27 -69.13 22.45
N ILE A 591 -4.20 -70.05 22.16
CA ILE A 591 -5.43 -69.78 21.38
C ILE A 591 -6.27 -68.68 22.05
N THR A 592 -6.50 -68.73 23.37
CA THR A 592 -7.28 -67.67 24.04
C THR A 592 -6.56 -66.31 23.99
N THR A 593 -5.23 -66.26 24.16
CA THR A 593 -4.49 -64.98 24.03
C THR A 593 -4.53 -64.40 22.62
N THR A 594 -4.38 -65.23 21.57
CA THR A 594 -4.44 -64.75 20.19
C THR A 594 -5.86 -64.37 19.77
N SER A 595 -6.89 -65.09 20.21
CA SER A 595 -8.29 -64.70 19.99
C SER A 595 -8.65 -63.37 20.67
N VAL A 596 -8.19 -63.12 21.90
CA VAL A 596 -8.46 -61.84 22.59
C VAL A 596 -7.72 -60.67 21.91
N LEU A 597 -6.45 -60.84 21.54
CA LEU A 597 -5.70 -59.81 20.81
C LEU A 597 -6.29 -59.53 19.41
N ALA A 598 -6.72 -60.57 18.68
CA ALA A 598 -7.41 -60.41 17.41
C ALA A 598 -8.75 -59.68 17.56
N LEU A 599 -9.53 -60.00 18.60
CA LEU A 599 -10.81 -59.32 18.88
C LEU A 599 -10.58 -57.83 19.20
N LEU A 600 -9.58 -57.50 20.02
CA LEU A 600 -9.21 -56.12 20.33
C LEU A 600 -8.74 -55.34 19.10
N LEU A 601 -7.96 -55.98 18.21
CA LEU A 601 -7.55 -55.38 16.92
C LEU A 601 -8.75 -55.15 15.99
N VAL A 602 -9.71 -56.07 15.92
CA VAL A 602 -10.95 -55.89 15.14
C VAL A 602 -11.81 -54.75 15.71
N ILE A 603 -11.94 -54.65 17.04
CA ILE A 603 -12.66 -53.56 17.71
C ILE A 603 -11.96 -52.21 17.44
N SER A 604 -10.63 -52.16 17.51
CA SER A 604 -9.84 -50.96 17.18
C SER A 604 -9.98 -50.56 15.71
N ALA A 605 -9.96 -51.52 14.78
CA ALA A 605 -10.16 -51.27 13.37
C ALA A 605 -11.58 -50.74 13.07
N MET A 606 -12.60 -51.34 13.68
CA MET A 606 -13.99 -50.86 13.58
C MET A 606 -14.16 -49.45 14.14
N GLY A 607 -13.51 -49.13 15.28
CA GLY A 607 -13.49 -47.79 15.87
C GLY A 607 -12.85 -46.75 14.94
N ASN A 608 -11.69 -47.07 14.36
CA ASN A 608 -11.01 -46.19 13.40
C ASN A 608 -11.80 -46.00 12.10
N VAL A 609 -12.45 -47.04 11.58
CA VAL A 609 -13.36 -46.93 10.42
C VAL A 609 -14.59 -46.08 10.77
N GLY A 610 -15.16 -46.24 11.96
CA GLY A 610 -16.27 -45.40 12.45
C GLY A 610 -15.89 -43.92 12.57
N LEU A 611 -14.71 -43.61 13.12
CA LEU A 611 -14.16 -42.26 13.18
C LEU A 611 -13.92 -41.69 11.78
N PHE A 612 -13.35 -42.47 10.86
CA PHE A 612 -13.08 -42.04 9.48
C PHE A 612 -14.36 -41.77 8.68
N LEU A 613 -15.41 -42.57 8.89
CA LEU A 613 -16.73 -42.34 8.30
C LEU A 613 -17.44 -41.12 8.92
N LYS A 614 -17.33 -40.92 10.24
CA LYS A 614 -17.87 -39.73 10.90
C LYS A 614 -17.19 -38.44 10.41
N ALA A 615 -15.86 -38.43 10.35
CA ALA A 615 -15.06 -37.31 9.80
C ALA A 615 -15.27 -37.06 8.29
N ARG A 616 -15.92 -37.99 7.58
CA ARG A 616 -16.37 -37.83 6.19
C ARG A 616 -17.83 -37.34 6.11
N SER A 617 -18.66 -37.65 7.10
CA SER A 617 -20.03 -37.12 7.22
C SER A 617 -20.03 -35.65 7.63
N GLU A 618 -19.20 -35.27 8.61
CA GLU A 618 -19.11 -33.89 9.10
C GLU A 618 -18.52 -32.94 8.04
N ARG A 619 -17.70 -33.44 7.11
CA ARG A 619 -17.10 -32.64 6.02
C ARG A 619 -18.00 -32.45 4.79
N HIS A 620 -19.30 -32.70 4.92
CA HIS A 620 -20.25 -32.57 3.80
C HIS A 620 -21.47 -31.67 4.11
N GLN A 621 -21.46 -30.96 5.25
CA GLN A 621 -22.60 -30.18 5.74
C GLN A 621 -22.23 -28.77 6.27
N GLU A 622 -21.19 -28.15 5.72
CA GLU A 622 -21.05 -26.68 5.76
C GLU A 622 -21.47 -26.11 4.40
N GLY A 623 -22.72 -25.63 4.34
CA GLY A 623 -23.41 -25.31 3.09
C GLY A 623 -24.55 -24.32 3.26
N GLY A 624 -24.27 -23.19 3.92
CA GLY A 624 -25.18 -22.06 4.06
C GLY A 624 -26.01 -22.04 5.35
N ASP A 625 -25.72 -21.06 6.21
CA ASP A 625 -26.74 -20.15 6.75
C ASP A 625 -26.05 -18.93 7.40
N TYR A 626 -26.36 -17.71 6.93
CA TYR A 626 -25.83 -16.47 7.48
C TYR A 626 -26.81 -15.87 8.49
N LEU A 627 -26.56 -16.05 9.79
CA LEU A 627 -27.39 -15.45 10.84
C LEU A 627 -26.87 -14.08 11.26
N TYR A 628 -27.70 -13.05 11.10
CA TYR A 628 -27.35 -11.65 11.38
C TYR A 628 -27.47 -11.35 12.88
N GLN A 629 -26.38 -10.93 13.55
CA GLN A 629 -26.40 -10.47 14.94
C GLN A 629 -25.87 -9.02 15.06
N PRO A 630 -26.64 -8.08 15.63
CA PRO A 630 -26.26 -6.66 15.67
C PRO A 630 -25.29 -6.37 16.82
N LEU A 631 -24.08 -5.91 16.48
CA LEU A 631 -23.09 -5.44 17.45
C LEU A 631 -23.53 -4.12 18.13
N ARG A 632 -23.94 -4.21 19.39
CA ARG A 632 -23.94 -3.09 20.35
C ARG A 632 -23.16 -3.51 21.61
N LYS A 633 -22.43 -2.54 22.18
CA LYS A 633 -21.57 -2.65 23.38
C LYS A 633 -20.40 -3.64 23.28
N MET A 634 -19.26 -3.15 22.79
CA MET A 634 -17.96 -3.44 23.44
C MET A 634 -17.11 -2.16 23.49
N ASN A 635 -17.31 -1.38 24.56
CA ASN A 635 -16.28 -0.50 25.11
C ASN A 635 -16.69 -0.04 26.52
N GLY A 636 -15.82 -0.30 27.50
CA GLY A 636 -15.76 0.33 28.83
C GLY A 636 -17.04 0.49 29.67
N GLU A 637 -17.29 -0.45 30.58
CA GLU A 637 -17.92 -0.14 31.88
C GLU A 637 -17.09 -0.87 32.97
N ALA A 638 -16.23 -0.12 33.67
CA ALA A 638 -15.61 -0.59 34.91
C ALA A 638 -16.65 -0.56 36.04
N SER A 639 -16.48 -1.40 37.07
CA SER A 639 -17.36 -1.37 38.25
C SER A 639 -16.56 -1.63 39.54
N PRO A 640 -17.04 -1.12 40.70
CA PRO A 640 -16.13 -0.67 41.75
C PRO A 640 -16.24 -1.49 43.06
N THR A 641 -15.73 -0.91 44.16
CA THR A 641 -15.65 -1.42 45.55
C THR A 641 -14.43 -2.33 45.83
N SER A 642 -13.71 -2.19 46.95
CA SER A 642 -13.74 -1.11 47.97
C SER A 642 -12.42 -1.01 48.76
N SER A 643 -12.11 0.20 49.22
CA SER A 643 -11.47 0.46 50.51
C SER A 643 -11.79 1.90 50.95
N LEU A 644 -11.96 2.13 52.25
CA LEU A 644 -12.16 3.48 52.82
C LEU A 644 -10.82 4.04 53.26
N ALA A 645 -10.60 5.35 53.12
CA ALA A 645 -10.46 6.29 54.26
C ALA A 645 -9.96 7.69 53.84
N ALA A 646 -10.10 8.64 54.77
CA ALA A 646 -9.35 9.89 54.93
C ALA A 646 -9.66 11.11 54.02
N TRP A 647 -10.51 11.99 54.59
CA TRP A 647 -10.27 13.44 54.79
C TRP A 647 -10.54 14.43 53.63
N GLU A 648 -11.79 14.93 53.65
CA GLU A 648 -12.16 16.35 53.79
C GLU A 648 -11.17 17.47 53.38
N THR A 649 -11.61 18.26 52.38
CA THR A 649 -11.60 19.74 52.29
C THR A 649 -10.48 20.57 52.93
N GLU A 650 -9.91 21.49 52.14
CA GLU A 650 -9.93 22.93 52.48
C GLU A 650 -9.93 23.82 51.22
N ASP A 651 -10.13 25.12 51.40
CA ASP A 651 -10.66 26.06 50.39
C ASP A 651 -9.61 26.80 49.53
N ALA A 652 -10.08 27.54 48.53
CA ALA A 652 -9.26 28.33 47.62
C ALA A 652 -8.99 29.77 48.10
N GLN A 653 -7.73 30.22 47.98
CA GLN A 653 -7.25 31.60 47.67
C GLN A 653 -5.71 31.57 47.68
N ASP A 654 -4.97 32.23 46.79
CA ASP A 654 -4.84 33.71 46.76
C ASP A 654 -4.41 34.25 45.36
N GLN A 655 -4.08 35.54 45.26
CA GLN A 655 -3.87 36.28 44.01
C GLN A 655 -2.43 36.79 43.76
N ASN A 656 -2.06 36.82 42.47
CA ASN A 656 -1.31 37.89 41.77
C ASN A 656 0.23 38.08 42.00
N GLU A 657 0.83 38.80 41.04
CA GLU A 657 2.16 39.48 41.01
C GLU A 657 3.44 38.62 41.13
N ALA A 658 4.53 38.79 40.37
CA ALA A 658 4.96 39.65 39.27
C ALA A 658 6.43 39.25 38.93
N LEU A 659 6.94 39.65 37.75
CA LEU A 659 8.32 39.43 37.24
C LEU A 659 8.69 37.94 36.97
N LEU A 660 9.48 37.62 35.94
CA LEU A 660 10.35 38.46 35.09
C LEU A 660 10.24 38.06 33.61
#